data_AF-A0A7J0FZR7-F1
#
_entry.id   AF-A0A7J0FZR7-F1
#
_cell.length_a   1.000
_cell.length_b   1.000
_cell.length_c   1.000
_cell.angle_alpha   90.00
_cell.angle_beta   90.00
_cell.angle_gamma   90.00
#
_symmetry.space_group_name_H-M   'P 1'
#
loop_
_entity.id
_entity.type
_entity.pdbx_description
1 polymer ?
#
loop_
_entity_poly.entity_id
_entity_poly.type
_entity_poly.pdbx_seq_one_letter_code
_entity_poly.pdbx_strand_id
1 'polypeptide(L)'
;MTSSIQFVENPILTFLHSPRIPDPPSLSSILYVHHLSTSHRHSPQSFHHPTLPPPYLSLTPVFTSGPTPSTSTDHQICPPPPSRKCHAIEAHLAPSPWIEVHPSPPPSIEGPCRRCRHRRRLKANQLTSSSIIEPGMLILTLTAAISGLHPPPCGTTQCTGPTPWQVIFLVSAFGFLVVGASGIRPCNLAFGADQFNPNTESGKRGISSFFNWYFFTFTFAMMVSLTVIVYVQSDVSWAWGLALPTFLMFLSCTFFFIGTRIYVMVVPQGSPLTSVVQVIVASAKKREVKFPEQPMISLFNHVPTNSINSKLPYTDQFRFLNKAAIITPKDQIKTDGSAANPWRLCGIQQVEEVKCLLKALPIWAAGIIYYVTIVQQQTFVVFQALQADRRLGSTGFKIPAASYTVFNMLSLTIWIPIYDRIIIPMLRRLTKKEDGITVLQKIGIGLGIAVVTMLVSALVEKERRTLALTKPTLGVVPRKGAISSMSGLWLVAQLALAGLSEAFAIVGQVEFFYKQFPENMRSIGGSFLFSGLALSSYLSSFLVSIVHRVTDGNETGNWLTEDLNRGKLDYFYYLITALQVLNLGYFVVCAKWYKYKGAGNETFEKLGAIGTLANLLIYLTSVFNMKSITATTLINVFNGTTNFATLLGAFLSDTYFGRYKTLGFATIASFFGLLVIALTAAIKKLHPPHCSSEDSSACIGPTEWQMAFLLTGLGLMVVGAGGIRPCNLAFGADQFNPNTESGKRGIDSFFNWYFFTLTFAMMVSLTLVVYVQSDISWAIGLAIPTIFMLVSCALFLLGTRIYVRVKPEGSPLTSVVQVLVVAAKKRRLAEPEQPWLSLFNYMPPNSINSKLPYTQQLRFLDKAAIMTPDDQINPDGSAANPWRLCSMQQVEEVKCLLRVIPIWASAIVYHVSIVQQNTYVVFQALQSNRHVGKTTFQIPAATYPVFNMLTLTLWIPIYDRILVPMLRRLTGKQGGITILQRMGIGIAISVLTSLVAAIVEKWRRTLALTKTTLGIERQRGAISSMQALWLVPQVSLAGLAEAFMAIGQVEFYYKQFPENMRSIAGSFFFCGMAASSYLSGFLVSIVHHTTHGAGTTDWLPEDLNKGRLEYFYYLVAGLGAINLGYFFVCSVWYRYKGESGNDITVEMEKRQLDKPLV
;
A
#
# COMPACT_ATOMS: atom_id res chain seq x y z
N MET A 1 59.79 11.69 -31.45
CA MET A 1 60.20 12.92 -30.73
C MET A 1 59.05 13.27 -29.79
N THR A 2 59.18 13.24 -28.45
CA THR A 2 60.11 13.96 -27.53
C THR A 2 59.82 15.47 -27.43
N SER A 3 60.00 16.20 -26.32
CA SER A 3 60.09 15.91 -24.87
C SER A 3 60.34 17.24 -24.11
N SER A 4 59.92 17.34 -22.84
CA SER A 4 60.57 18.15 -21.77
C SER A 4 60.56 19.71 -21.82
N ILE A 5 61.20 20.31 -20.79
CA ILE A 5 61.29 21.73 -20.35
C ILE A 5 60.15 22.12 -19.36
N GLN A 6 60.31 22.25 -18.03
CA GLN A 6 61.43 22.32 -17.06
C GLN A 6 62.07 23.71 -16.80
N PHE A 7 62.06 24.16 -15.54
CA PHE A 7 62.89 25.24 -14.95
C PHE A 7 62.99 25.06 -13.41
N VAL A 8 64.16 25.34 -12.79
CA VAL A 8 64.55 24.93 -11.41
C VAL A 8 65.64 25.89 -10.82
N GLU A 9 65.83 25.88 -9.48
CA GLU A 9 67.12 25.96 -8.70
C GLU A 9 67.53 27.17 -7.79
N ASN A 10 67.44 26.96 -6.44
CA ASN A 10 68.42 27.24 -5.34
C ASN A 10 68.99 28.68 -5.02
N PRO A 11 69.88 28.94 -4.00
CA PRO A 11 70.51 28.09 -2.93
C PRO A 11 70.67 28.64 -1.43
N ILE A 12 70.57 27.74 -0.41
CA ILE A 12 71.58 27.35 0.67
C ILE A 12 71.99 28.23 1.94
N LEU A 13 72.02 27.57 3.15
CA LEU A 13 72.87 27.66 4.43
C LEU A 13 72.60 28.48 5.75
N THR A 14 72.54 27.75 6.91
CA THR A 14 72.97 28.01 8.36
C THR A 14 72.37 29.15 9.25
N PHE A 15 72.38 29.15 10.62
CA PHE A 15 72.89 28.24 11.71
C PHE A 15 72.17 28.43 13.10
N LEU A 16 72.21 27.40 13.98
CA LEU A 16 72.24 27.39 15.49
C LEU A 16 71.12 28.01 16.39
N HIS A 17 70.37 27.17 17.15
CA HIS A 17 70.63 26.80 18.57
C HIS A 17 69.68 25.71 19.13
N SER A 18 70.03 25.02 20.23
CA SER A 18 69.22 23.99 20.94
C SER A 18 69.58 23.95 22.46
N PRO A 19 68.75 23.40 23.39
CA PRO A 19 68.60 21.94 23.74
C PRO A 19 67.09 21.54 23.98
N ARG A 20 66.57 20.41 24.53
CA ARG A 20 66.85 18.95 24.83
C ARG A 20 65.46 18.31 25.24
N ILE A 21 65.10 17.00 25.23
CA ILE A 21 65.71 15.65 25.22
C ILE A 21 66.19 15.16 26.62
N PRO A 22 65.54 14.15 27.28
CA PRO A 22 65.43 12.76 26.77
C PRO A 22 64.01 12.10 26.85
N ASP A 23 63.64 11.00 26.17
CA ASP A 23 64.28 9.77 25.59
C ASP A 23 64.49 8.57 26.55
N PRO A 24 64.53 7.30 26.04
CA PRO A 24 64.03 6.70 24.77
C PRO A 24 63.11 5.46 25.13
N PRO A 25 63.01 4.32 24.38
CA PRO A 25 63.17 3.93 22.96
C PRO A 25 61.80 3.40 22.37
N SER A 26 61.59 2.44 21.44
CA SER A 26 62.40 1.51 20.61
C SER A 26 61.66 0.99 19.34
N LEU A 27 62.46 0.57 18.34
CA LEU A 27 62.36 -0.51 17.32
C LEU A 27 61.13 -1.48 17.28
N SER A 28 60.69 -2.05 16.13
CA SER A 28 61.14 -1.95 14.70
C SER A 28 60.27 -2.71 13.65
N SER A 29 60.30 -2.25 12.38
CA SER A 29 60.38 -3.06 11.11
C SER A 29 59.22 -3.98 10.60
N ILE A 30 59.04 -4.32 9.29
CA ILE A 30 59.31 -3.66 7.96
C ILE A 30 58.70 -4.50 6.77
N LEU A 31 58.30 -3.86 5.64
CA LEU A 31 58.02 -4.44 4.26
C LEU A 31 57.02 -5.65 4.11
N TYR A 32 56.79 -6.29 2.92
CA TYR A 32 56.22 -5.86 1.61
C TYR A 32 55.95 -7.10 0.69
N VAL A 33 54.86 -7.10 -0.11
CA VAL A 33 54.74 -7.67 -1.49
C VAL A 33 54.82 -9.20 -1.85
N HIS A 34 53.86 -9.62 -2.71
CA HIS A 34 53.81 -10.70 -3.74
C HIS A 34 53.75 -12.25 -3.47
N HIS A 35 52.63 -12.84 -3.96
CA HIS A 35 52.50 -13.93 -4.97
C HIS A 35 53.18 -15.33 -4.86
N LEU A 36 52.39 -16.38 -5.21
CA LEU A 36 52.78 -17.78 -5.57
C LEU A 36 53.38 -18.63 -4.42
N SER A 37 53.38 -19.98 -4.41
CA SER A 37 52.57 -21.02 -5.09
C SER A 37 52.88 -22.40 -4.46
N THR A 38 51.92 -23.36 -4.45
CA THR A 38 52.13 -24.83 -4.31
C THR A 38 52.79 -25.33 -2.97
N SER A 39 52.79 -26.61 -2.55
CA SER A 39 51.88 -27.77 -2.75
C SER A 39 52.25 -28.94 -1.80
N HIS A 40 51.27 -29.61 -1.15
CA HIS A 40 51.37 -30.99 -0.59
C HIS A 40 52.41 -31.27 0.56
N ARG A 41 52.43 -32.36 1.35
CA ARG A 41 51.59 -33.60 1.55
C ARG A 41 51.82 -34.22 2.97
N HIS A 42 50.85 -35.02 3.45
CA HIS A 42 50.86 -36.13 4.46
C HIS A 42 51.85 -36.25 5.66
N SER A 43 51.30 -36.28 6.90
CA SER A 43 51.19 -37.38 7.93
C SER A 43 52.01 -38.70 7.80
N PRO A 44 52.24 -39.56 8.86
CA PRO A 44 51.50 -39.76 10.15
C PRO A 44 52.38 -40.16 11.41
N GLN A 45 51.85 -40.96 12.36
CA GLN A 45 52.48 -41.70 13.52
C GLN A 45 52.78 -40.95 14.85
N SER A 46 53.16 -41.63 15.96
CA SER A 46 52.26 -42.33 16.94
C SER A 46 52.95 -42.86 18.24
N PHE A 47 52.18 -42.98 19.34
CA PHE A 47 52.36 -43.84 20.56
C PHE A 47 53.20 -43.42 21.81
N HIS A 48 52.65 -43.83 22.98
CA HIS A 48 53.22 -44.09 24.32
C HIS A 48 53.50 -42.95 25.35
N HIS A 49 53.75 -43.36 26.60
CA HIS A 49 53.31 -42.74 27.87
C HIS A 49 54.44 -42.64 28.92
N PRO A 50 54.36 -41.72 29.91
CA PRO A 50 53.68 -41.95 31.21
C PRO A 50 52.99 -40.64 31.74
N THR A 51 52.62 -40.32 33.01
CA THR A 51 52.01 -41.02 34.19
C THR A 51 51.34 -39.99 35.17
N LEU A 52 50.58 -40.49 36.18
CA LEU A 52 50.18 -39.87 37.48
C LEU A 52 49.02 -38.82 37.52
N PRO A 53 48.24 -38.72 38.64
CA PRO A 53 46.76 -38.56 38.60
C PRO A 53 46.20 -37.64 39.74
N PRO A 54 44.99 -37.82 40.36
CA PRO A 54 43.66 -38.37 39.99
C PRO A 54 42.56 -37.25 40.13
N PRO A 55 41.25 -37.45 40.51
CA PRO A 55 40.33 -38.60 40.47
C PRO A 55 38.92 -38.34 39.82
N TYR A 56 38.25 -39.43 39.39
CA TYR A 56 36.83 -39.88 39.57
C TYR A 56 35.64 -38.88 39.81
N LEU A 57 34.37 -39.22 39.53
CA LEU A 57 33.72 -40.54 39.44
C LEU A 57 32.98 -40.87 38.12
N SER A 58 33.04 -42.16 37.80
CA SER A 58 32.19 -42.92 36.90
C SER A 58 31.20 -43.78 37.69
N LEU A 59 30.16 -44.31 37.03
CA LEU A 59 29.76 -45.71 37.24
C LEU A 59 29.16 -46.34 35.97
N THR A 60 29.44 -47.63 35.81
CA THR A 60 29.01 -48.59 34.76
C THR A 60 27.67 -49.25 35.23
N PRO A 61 27.09 -50.36 34.69
CA PRO A 61 27.58 -51.39 33.74
C PRO A 61 26.51 -51.85 32.68
N VAL A 62 26.62 -52.85 31.78
CA VAL A 62 27.71 -53.61 31.06
C VAL A 62 27.07 -54.48 29.94
N PHE A 63 27.90 -55.12 29.10
CA PHE A 63 27.69 -56.36 28.29
C PHE A 63 27.33 -56.32 26.78
N THR A 64 27.98 -57.27 26.10
CA THR A 64 27.77 -57.85 24.76
C THR A 64 26.66 -58.93 24.81
N SER A 65 26.25 -59.69 23.78
CA SER A 65 26.79 -60.04 22.46
C SER A 65 25.63 -60.47 21.51
N GLY A 66 25.93 -60.94 20.29
CA GLY A 66 25.00 -61.81 19.53
C GLY A 66 24.91 -63.23 20.14
N PRO A 67 24.11 -64.18 19.57
CA PRO A 67 23.62 -64.24 18.19
C PRO A 67 22.09 -64.51 18.02
N THR A 68 21.65 -64.80 16.79
CA THR A 68 20.36 -65.43 16.39
C THR A 68 20.23 -66.89 16.91
N PRO A 69 19.03 -67.54 17.00
CA PRO A 69 17.87 -67.42 16.08
C PRO A 69 16.42 -67.63 16.65
N SER A 70 15.45 -67.62 15.72
CA SER A 70 14.19 -68.43 15.64
C SER A 70 13.04 -68.39 16.70
N THR A 71 11.86 -68.02 16.18
CA THR A 71 10.50 -68.64 16.33
C THR A 71 9.68 -68.61 17.64
N SER A 72 8.48 -67.98 17.51
CA SER A 72 7.12 -68.37 18.02
C SER A 72 6.84 -68.42 19.54
N THR A 73 5.61 -68.15 20.02
CA THR A 73 4.30 -67.81 19.39
C THR A 73 3.94 -66.31 19.62
N ASP A 74 2.72 -65.74 19.81
CA ASP A 74 1.31 -66.20 19.87
C ASP A 74 0.29 -65.07 19.53
N HIS A 75 -1.02 -65.28 19.76
CA HIS A 75 -2.14 -64.44 19.29
C HIS A 75 -3.08 -63.85 20.36
N GLN A 76 -3.60 -62.62 20.11
CA GLN A 76 -5.01 -62.27 20.40
C GLN A 76 -5.57 -61.07 19.57
N ILE A 77 -6.19 -61.41 18.43
CA ILE A 77 -7.53 -60.98 17.93
C ILE A 77 -7.99 -59.48 17.89
N CYS A 78 -8.26 -58.99 16.65
CA CYS A 78 -9.25 -57.96 16.19
C CYS A 78 -9.17 -56.46 16.60
N PRO A 79 -9.90 -55.52 15.94
CA PRO A 79 -10.66 -55.57 14.65
C PRO A 79 -10.30 -54.44 13.61
N PRO A 80 -10.80 -54.49 12.36
CA PRO A 80 -10.56 -53.47 11.31
C PRO A 80 -11.73 -52.46 11.08
N PRO A 81 -11.47 -51.30 10.41
CA PRO A 81 -12.51 -50.32 10.00
C PRO A 81 -13.17 -50.62 8.64
N PRO A 82 -14.36 -50.05 8.33
CA PRO A 82 -15.23 -50.49 7.23
C PRO A 82 -14.97 -49.81 5.86
N SER A 83 -15.56 -50.39 4.82
CA SER A 83 -15.46 -49.96 3.41
C SER A 83 -16.81 -49.55 2.80
N ARG A 84 -16.80 -48.68 1.78
CA ARG A 84 -17.93 -48.52 0.82
C ARG A 84 -17.44 -48.25 -0.62
N LYS A 85 -17.45 -49.34 -1.40
CA LYS A 85 -17.80 -49.48 -2.83
C LYS A 85 -17.53 -48.30 -3.79
N CYS A 86 -16.74 -48.57 -4.82
CA CYS A 86 -17.06 -48.18 -6.20
C CYS A 86 -17.59 -49.42 -6.95
N HIS A 87 -18.47 -49.24 -7.93
CA HIS A 87 -18.90 -50.31 -8.84
C HIS A 87 -18.10 -50.27 -10.14
N ALA A 88 -17.92 -51.43 -10.77
CA ALA A 88 -17.37 -51.61 -12.11
C ALA A 88 -18.40 -52.35 -13.00
N ILE A 89 -18.21 -52.28 -14.32
CA ILE A 89 -18.88 -53.07 -15.36
C ILE A 89 -17.79 -53.49 -16.37
N GLU A 90 -17.94 -54.65 -17.01
CA GLU A 90 -16.86 -55.42 -17.67
C GLU A 90 -17.01 -55.57 -19.21
N ALA A 91 -16.29 -56.56 -19.79
CA ALA A 91 -16.35 -57.11 -21.17
C ALA A 91 -15.55 -56.37 -22.29
N HIS A 92 -14.89 -57.05 -23.26
CA HIS A 92 -14.49 -58.47 -23.38
C HIS A 92 -13.32 -58.69 -24.41
N LEU A 93 -12.75 -59.90 -24.37
CA LEU A 93 -11.76 -60.62 -25.23
C LEU A 93 -11.67 -60.21 -26.74
N ALA A 94 -10.49 -59.94 -27.34
CA ALA A 94 -9.44 -60.84 -27.94
C ALA A 94 -9.73 -61.35 -29.38
N PRO A 95 -8.75 -61.81 -30.22
CA PRO A 95 -7.31 -62.12 -30.00
C PRO A 95 -6.32 -61.41 -30.98
N SER A 96 -5.09 -61.95 -31.15
CA SER A 96 -3.97 -61.42 -32.00
C SER A 96 -3.52 -62.41 -33.10
N PRO A 97 -2.62 -62.00 -34.02
CA PRO A 97 -1.28 -62.61 -34.04
C PRO A 97 -0.11 -61.61 -34.17
N TRP A 98 1.13 -62.13 -34.17
CA TRP A 98 2.38 -61.38 -33.94
C TRP A 98 3.38 -61.41 -35.12
N ILE A 99 4.20 -60.36 -35.26
CA ILE A 99 5.62 -60.43 -35.65
C ILE A 99 6.39 -59.47 -34.71
N GLU A 100 7.61 -59.84 -34.31
CA GLU A 100 8.35 -59.24 -33.19
C GLU A 100 9.30 -58.10 -33.58
N VAL A 101 9.41 -57.07 -32.70
CA VAL A 101 10.56 -56.16 -32.60
C VAL A 101 10.82 -55.88 -31.11
N HIS A 102 12.08 -55.91 -30.67
CA HIS A 102 12.46 -55.81 -29.26
C HIS A 102 11.98 -54.51 -28.54
N PRO A 103 11.33 -54.61 -27.38
CA PRO A 103 11.02 -53.44 -26.54
C PRO A 103 12.15 -53.11 -25.56
N SER A 104 12.71 -51.91 -25.67
CA SER A 104 13.53 -51.31 -24.59
C SER A 104 12.64 -50.93 -23.39
N PRO A 105 13.09 -51.11 -22.13
CA PRO A 105 12.23 -50.97 -20.96
C PRO A 105 11.83 -49.52 -20.65
N PRO A 106 10.60 -49.27 -20.13
CA PRO A 106 10.19 -47.96 -19.65
C PRO A 106 10.94 -47.55 -18.36
N PRO A 107 11.11 -46.25 -18.07
CA PRO A 107 11.91 -45.78 -16.95
C PRO A 107 11.30 -46.13 -15.58
N SER A 108 12.18 -46.36 -14.60
CA SER A 108 11.86 -46.92 -13.28
C SER A 108 11.02 -46.03 -12.37
N ILE A 109 10.17 -46.66 -11.55
CA ILE A 109 9.25 -45.99 -10.63
C ILE A 109 9.97 -45.57 -9.33
N GLU A 110 10.91 -44.62 -9.42
CA GLU A 110 11.50 -43.95 -8.24
C GLU A 110 10.63 -42.79 -7.66
N GLY A 111 9.39 -42.63 -8.16
CA GLY A 111 8.49 -41.52 -7.83
C GLY A 111 8.11 -41.34 -6.35
N PRO A 112 7.66 -42.39 -5.62
CA PRO A 112 7.06 -42.20 -4.29
C PRO A 112 8.10 -41.95 -3.18
N CYS A 113 9.16 -42.76 -3.14
CA CYS A 113 9.98 -42.88 -1.93
C CYS A 113 10.85 -41.64 -1.65
N ARG A 114 11.43 -41.02 -2.70
CA ARG A 114 12.16 -39.75 -2.56
C ARG A 114 11.24 -38.62 -2.08
N ARG A 115 10.01 -38.51 -2.60
CA ARG A 115 9.00 -37.53 -2.14
C ARG A 115 8.64 -37.70 -0.67
N CYS A 116 8.44 -38.94 -0.21
CA CYS A 116 8.19 -39.22 1.21
C CYS A 116 9.40 -38.90 2.10
N ARG A 117 10.63 -39.26 1.69
CA ARG A 117 11.86 -38.97 2.45
C ARG A 117 12.16 -37.45 2.52
N HIS A 118 11.81 -36.67 1.49
CA HIS A 118 11.86 -35.20 1.54
C HIS A 118 10.75 -34.58 2.40
N ARG A 119 9.49 -35.05 2.29
CA ARG A 119 8.38 -34.55 3.16
C ARG A 119 8.67 -34.74 4.65
N ARG A 120 9.39 -35.81 5.05
CA ARG A 120 9.85 -36.00 6.44
C ARG A 120 10.95 -34.99 6.85
N ARG A 121 11.85 -34.59 5.96
CA ARG A 121 12.89 -33.57 6.26
C ARG A 121 12.33 -32.15 6.36
N LEU A 122 11.38 -31.77 5.51
CA LEU A 122 10.70 -30.47 5.60
C LEU A 122 9.93 -30.31 6.93
N LYS A 123 9.34 -31.40 7.44
CA LYS A 123 8.74 -31.44 8.79
C LYS A 123 9.74 -31.29 9.95
N ALA A 124 11.06 -31.29 9.74
CA ALA A 124 12.02 -31.19 10.83
C ALA A 124 12.48 -29.76 11.12
N ASN A 125 12.94 -29.02 10.10
CA ASN A 125 13.74 -27.80 10.30
C ASN A 125 12.98 -26.61 10.92
N GLN A 126 11.66 -26.53 10.73
CA GLN A 126 10.83 -25.46 11.31
C GLN A 126 10.19 -25.89 12.63
N LEU A 127 10.07 -27.21 12.86
CA LEU A 127 9.67 -27.81 14.13
C LEU A 127 10.73 -27.57 15.20
N THR A 128 12.00 -27.82 14.88
CA THR A 128 13.11 -27.71 15.83
C THR A 128 13.24 -26.30 16.40
N SER A 129 13.12 -25.24 15.59
CA SER A 129 13.24 -23.86 16.10
C SER A 129 12.13 -23.47 17.10
N SER A 130 10.90 -23.95 16.91
CA SER A 130 9.79 -23.64 17.81
C SER A 130 9.93 -24.36 19.15
N SER A 131 10.17 -25.68 19.13
CA SER A 131 10.40 -26.48 20.34
C SER A 131 11.71 -26.16 21.08
N ILE A 132 12.57 -25.30 20.53
CA ILE A 132 13.79 -24.81 21.17
C ILE A 132 13.53 -23.53 22.01
N ILE A 133 12.49 -22.74 21.72
CA ILE A 133 12.14 -21.56 22.55
C ILE A 133 11.56 -21.98 23.91
N GLU A 134 10.73 -23.02 23.94
CA GLU A 134 10.04 -23.48 25.16
C GLU A 134 10.99 -23.83 26.31
N PRO A 135 12.05 -24.66 26.12
CA PRO A 135 13.08 -24.86 27.13
C PRO A 135 13.74 -23.56 27.59
N GLY A 136 14.09 -22.66 26.66
CA GLY A 136 14.72 -21.39 27.00
C GLY A 136 13.85 -20.48 27.86
N MET A 137 12.56 -20.39 27.53
CA MET A 137 11.56 -19.63 28.31
C MET A 137 11.30 -20.28 29.67
N LEU A 138 11.19 -21.62 29.73
CA LEU A 138 10.99 -22.36 30.98
C LEU A 138 12.19 -22.23 31.92
N ILE A 139 13.41 -22.42 31.43
CA ILE A 139 14.66 -22.25 32.20
C ILE A 139 14.74 -20.80 32.72
N LEU A 140 14.41 -19.81 31.90
CA LEU A 140 14.37 -18.41 32.32
C LEU A 140 13.31 -18.16 33.42
N THR A 141 12.10 -18.71 33.29
CA THR A 141 11.08 -18.65 34.37
C THR A 141 11.60 -19.30 35.66
N LEU A 142 12.27 -20.45 35.58
CA LEU A 142 12.84 -21.15 36.74
C LEU A 142 13.95 -20.33 37.42
N THR A 143 14.76 -19.55 36.68
CA THR A 143 15.76 -18.64 37.29
C THR A 143 15.15 -17.56 38.19
N ALA A 144 13.88 -17.20 37.98
CA ALA A 144 13.16 -16.21 38.78
C ALA A 144 12.23 -16.83 39.84
N ALA A 145 11.94 -18.13 39.76
CA ALA A 145 11.04 -18.84 40.65
C ALA A 145 11.76 -19.66 41.75
N ILE A 146 13.00 -20.11 41.48
CA ILE A 146 13.79 -20.94 42.41
C ILE A 146 14.89 -20.10 43.03
N SER A 147 14.84 -19.93 44.36
CA SER A 147 15.76 -19.09 45.15
C SER A 147 17.24 -19.50 45.08
N GLY A 148 17.55 -20.74 44.70
CA GLY A 148 18.92 -21.20 44.45
C GLY A 148 19.49 -20.83 43.07
N LEU A 149 18.65 -20.43 42.11
CA LEU A 149 19.05 -20.13 40.73
C LEU A 149 19.33 -18.64 40.47
N HIS A 150 19.09 -17.78 41.46
CA HIS A 150 19.48 -16.37 41.46
C HIS A 150 20.24 -16.02 42.77
N PRO A 151 21.06 -14.96 42.81
CA PRO A 151 21.63 -14.48 44.07
C PRO A 151 20.53 -13.96 45.01
N PRO A 152 20.75 -13.96 46.34
CA PRO A 152 19.78 -13.44 47.30
C PRO A 152 19.55 -11.92 47.10
N PRO A 153 18.38 -11.39 47.51
CA PRO A 153 18.07 -9.97 47.36
C PRO A 153 19.05 -9.08 48.13
N CYS A 154 19.51 -8.01 47.48
CA CYS A 154 20.44 -7.04 48.05
C CYS A 154 19.93 -6.37 49.33
N GLY A 155 20.73 -6.44 50.40
CA GLY A 155 20.67 -5.47 51.51
C GLY A 155 21.28 -4.12 51.12
N THR A 156 21.26 -3.17 52.06
CA THR A 156 21.71 -1.77 51.82
C THR A 156 23.22 -1.57 51.75
N THR A 157 24.04 -2.51 52.24
CA THR A 157 25.49 -2.32 52.41
C THR A 157 26.40 -3.33 51.71
N GLN A 158 25.97 -4.57 51.50
CA GLN A 158 26.70 -5.57 50.70
C GLN A 158 25.75 -6.46 49.88
N CYS A 159 26.21 -6.85 48.69
CA CYS A 159 25.49 -7.74 47.77
C CYS A 159 26.45 -8.74 47.13
N THR A 160 26.15 -10.04 47.23
CA THR A 160 26.91 -11.09 46.53
C THR A 160 26.69 -11.03 45.01
N GLY A 161 27.68 -11.47 44.24
CA GLY A 161 27.53 -11.73 42.81
C GLY A 161 26.77 -13.03 42.54
N PRO A 162 26.22 -13.24 41.34
CA PRO A 162 25.71 -14.55 40.93
C PRO A 162 26.85 -15.56 40.87
N THR A 163 26.59 -16.82 41.23
CA THR A 163 27.63 -17.87 41.10
C THR A 163 27.88 -18.21 39.62
N PRO A 164 29.06 -18.75 39.25
CA PRO A 164 29.33 -19.17 37.87
C PRO A 164 28.26 -20.14 37.33
N TRP A 165 27.72 -21.02 38.19
CA TRP A 165 26.63 -21.92 37.82
C TRP A 165 25.31 -21.19 37.51
N GLN A 166 24.93 -20.19 38.32
CA GLN A 166 23.75 -19.35 38.05
C GLN A 166 23.91 -18.58 36.73
N VAL A 167 25.11 -18.06 36.44
CA VAL A 167 25.40 -17.39 35.16
C VAL A 167 25.34 -18.38 33.99
N ILE A 168 25.94 -19.57 34.10
CA ILE A 168 25.88 -20.62 33.07
C ILE A 168 24.43 -21.04 32.79
N PHE A 169 23.62 -21.22 33.83
CA PHE A 169 22.22 -21.61 33.71
C PHE A 169 21.39 -20.53 33.00
N LEU A 170 21.56 -19.26 33.38
CA LEU A 170 20.94 -18.11 32.70
C LEU A 170 21.40 -17.94 31.24
N VAL A 171 22.70 -18.10 30.97
CA VAL A 171 23.25 -18.04 29.60
C VAL A 171 22.75 -19.22 28.75
N SER A 172 22.51 -20.39 29.34
CA SER A 172 21.91 -21.52 28.64
C SER A 172 20.48 -21.20 28.16
N ALA A 173 19.66 -20.56 29.01
CA ALA A 173 18.35 -20.04 28.64
C ALA A 173 18.44 -19.08 27.46
N PHE A 174 19.34 -18.08 27.51
CA PHE A 174 19.56 -17.18 26.37
C PHE A 174 20.04 -17.91 25.10
N GLY A 175 20.87 -18.94 25.22
CA GLY A 175 21.29 -19.79 24.11
C GLY A 175 20.11 -20.46 23.40
N PHE A 176 19.24 -21.15 24.16
CA PHE A 176 18.01 -21.73 23.63
C PHE A 176 17.09 -20.67 22.99
N LEU A 177 16.86 -19.54 23.67
CA LEU A 177 16.04 -18.45 23.15
C LEU A 177 16.59 -17.85 21.84
N VAL A 178 17.90 -17.68 21.71
CA VAL A 178 18.55 -17.16 20.49
C VAL A 178 18.44 -18.14 19.32
N VAL A 179 18.73 -19.42 19.53
CA VAL A 179 18.61 -20.45 18.48
C VAL A 179 17.16 -20.62 18.01
N GLY A 180 16.19 -20.62 18.92
CA GLY A 180 14.78 -20.72 18.56
C GLY A 180 14.25 -19.46 17.86
N ALA A 181 14.49 -18.27 18.44
CA ALA A 181 13.99 -17.02 17.89
C ALA A 181 14.60 -16.67 16.52
N SER A 182 15.88 -17.00 16.29
CA SER A 182 16.53 -16.79 14.99
C SER A 182 15.99 -17.70 13.89
N GLY A 183 15.56 -18.92 14.21
CA GLY A 183 14.87 -19.80 13.27
C GLY A 183 13.43 -19.34 12.98
N ILE A 184 12.67 -18.94 14.00
CA ILE A 184 11.26 -18.57 13.84
C ILE A 184 11.08 -17.20 13.15
N ARG A 185 11.78 -16.15 13.60
CA ARG A 185 11.50 -14.76 13.17
C ARG A 185 11.47 -14.55 11.64
N PRO A 186 12.47 -14.98 10.85
CA PRO A 186 12.42 -14.81 9.39
C PRO A 186 11.45 -15.78 8.72
N CYS A 187 11.26 -16.98 9.29
CA CYS A 187 10.47 -18.05 8.66
C CYS A 187 8.97 -17.93 8.91
N ASN A 188 8.52 -17.45 10.07
CA ASN A 188 7.11 -17.44 10.47
C ASN A 188 6.26 -16.52 9.56
N LEU A 189 6.75 -15.31 9.32
CA LEU A 189 6.08 -14.33 8.46
C LEU A 189 6.02 -14.78 7.00
N ALA A 190 7.09 -15.40 6.49
CA ALA A 190 7.12 -16.01 5.16
C ALA A 190 6.19 -17.23 5.07
N PHE A 191 6.30 -18.17 6.00
CA PHE A 191 5.50 -19.40 6.04
C PHE A 191 3.99 -19.11 6.15
N GLY A 192 3.59 -18.10 6.93
CA GLY A 192 2.21 -17.64 7.01
C GLY A 192 1.68 -17.06 5.70
N ALA A 193 2.53 -16.38 4.93
CA ALA A 193 2.21 -15.95 3.56
C ALA A 193 2.19 -17.13 2.56
N ASP A 194 3.11 -18.09 2.69
CA ASP A 194 3.22 -19.28 1.84
C ASP A 194 2.02 -20.25 1.96
N GLN A 195 1.19 -20.11 3.01
CA GLN A 195 -0.09 -20.83 3.11
C GLN A 195 -1.09 -20.42 2.02
N PHE A 196 -0.83 -19.32 1.32
CA PHE A 196 -1.70 -18.72 0.32
C PHE A 196 -1.04 -18.77 -1.06
N ASN A 197 -1.67 -19.45 -2.03
CA ASN A 197 -1.08 -19.62 -3.37
C ASN A 197 -0.95 -18.28 -4.13
N PRO A 198 0.26 -17.75 -4.39
CA PRO A 198 0.45 -16.43 -5.00
C PRO A 198 -0.01 -16.37 -6.46
N ASN A 199 -0.25 -17.51 -7.12
CA ASN A 199 -0.76 -17.55 -8.48
C ASN A 199 -2.29 -17.51 -8.54
N THR A 200 -3.00 -17.76 -7.44
CA THR A 200 -4.46 -17.56 -7.39
C THR A 200 -4.81 -16.19 -6.83
N GLU A 201 -5.87 -15.59 -7.37
CA GLU A 201 -6.43 -14.34 -6.86
C GLU A 201 -6.80 -14.46 -5.37
N SER A 202 -7.32 -15.63 -4.96
CA SER A 202 -7.60 -15.95 -3.55
C SER A 202 -6.37 -15.95 -2.65
N GLY A 203 -5.22 -16.41 -3.13
CA GLY A 203 -3.98 -16.39 -2.35
C GLY A 203 -3.36 -15.00 -2.29
N LYS A 204 -3.32 -14.25 -3.41
CA LYS A 204 -2.98 -12.82 -3.40
C LYS A 204 -3.87 -12.01 -2.43
N ARG A 205 -5.16 -12.37 -2.34
CA ARG A 205 -6.11 -11.80 -1.38
C ARG A 205 -5.79 -12.19 0.08
N GLY A 206 -5.40 -13.45 0.33
CA GLY A 206 -4.95 -13.96 1.62
C GLY A 206 -3.67 -13.28 2.13
N ILE A 207 -2.59 -13.32 1.35
CA ILE A 207 -1.26 -12.74 1.68
C ILE A 207 -1.40 -11.29 2.17
N SER A 208 -2.08 -10.44 1.38
CA SER A 208 -2.23 -9.02 1.69
C SER A 208 -3.13 -8.76 2.90
N SER A 209 -4.09 -9.64 3.20
CA SER A 209 -4.89 -9.54 4.44
C SER A 209 -4.07 -9.97 5.66
N PHE A 210 -3.32 -11.07 5.52
CA PHE A 210 -2.44 -11.63 6.54
C PHE A 210 -1.38 -10.62 7.00
N PHE A 211 -0.68 -9.95 6.08
CA PHE A 211 0.30 -8.92 6.46
C PHE A 211 -0.32 -7.75 7.25
N ASN A 212 -1.47 -7.23 6.81
CA ASN A 212 -2.14 -6.11 7.48
C ASN A 212 -2.57 -6.48 8.91
N TRP A 213 -3.18 -7.66 9.08
CA TRP A 213 -3.56 -8.16 10.40
C TRP A 213 -2.35 -8.51 11.28
N TYR A 214 -1.29 -9.08 10.69
CA TYR A 214 -0.05 -9.40 11.41
C TYR A 214 0.60 -8.15 12.01
N PHE A 215 0.76 -7.06 11.23
CA PHE A 215 1.37 -5.84 11.76
C PHE A 215 0.47 -5.13 12.78
N PHE A 216 -0.85 -5.13 12.58
CA PHE A 216 -1.79 -4.57 13.57
C PHE A 216 -1.74 -5.32 14.91
N THR A 217 -1.84 -6.66 14.89
CA THR A 217 -1.79 -7.47 16.12
C THR A 217 -0.42 -7.47 16.76
N PHE A 218 0.67 -7.45 15.98
CA PHE A 218 2.03 -7.30 16.48
C PHE A 218 2.22 -5.98 17.24
N THR A 219 1.81 -4.84 16.67
CA THR A 219 1.95 -3.54 17.34
C THR A 219 1.14 -3.48 18.62
N PHE A 220 -0.11 -3.96 18.61
CA PHE A 220 -0.95 -4.04 19.81
C PHE A 220 -0.35 -4.96 20.88
N ALA A 221 0.12 -6.15 20.50
CA ALA A 221 0.75 -7.11 21.43
C ALA A 221 2.07 -6.57 22.00
N MET A 222 2.86 -5.83 21.22
CA MET A 222 4.08 -5.17 21.70
C MET A 222 3.75 -4.07 22.72
N MET A 223 2.70 -3.27 22.49
CA MET A 223 2.25 -2.26 23.47
C MET A 223 1.76 -2.90 24.77
N VAL A 224 0.97 -3.98 24.70
CA VAL A 224 0.52 -4.75 25.88
C VAL A 224 1.69 -5.41 26.60
N SER A 225 2.69 -5.93 25.87
CA SER A 225 3.90 -6.53 26.45
C SER A 225 4.74 -5.51 27.22
N LEU A 226 5.09 -4.39 26.59
CA LEU A 226 5.92 -3.33 27.19
C LEU A 226 5.25 -2.58 28.34
N THR A 227 3.94 -2.77 28.57
CA THR A 227 3.19 -2.17 29.67
C THR A 227 2.75 -3.21 30.69
N VAL A 228 1.83 -4.10 30.34
CA VAL A 228 1.21 -5.07 31.26
C VAL A 228 2.18 -6.15 31.70
N ILE A 229 2.91 -6.78 30.76
CA ILE A 229 3.84 -7.86 31.11
C ILE A 229 5.05 -7.29 31.87
N VAL A 230 5.58 -6.14 31.46
CA VAL A 230 6.64 -5.44 32.19
C VAL A 230 6.19 -5.04 33.60
N TYR A 231 4.98 -4.51 33.79
CA TYR A 231 4.44 -4.18 35.11
C TYR A 231 4.32 -5.42 36.01
N VAL A 232 3.88 -6.56 35.48
CA VAL A 232 3.86 -7.82 36.23
C VAL A 232 5.28 -8.26 36.60
N GLN A 233 6.28 -8.08 35.72
CA GLN A 233 7.68 -8.39 36.01
C GLN A 233 8.27 -7.46 37.11
N SER A 234 7.99 -6.16 37.07
CA SER A 234 8.64 -5.16 37.94
C SER A 234 7.95 -4.93 39.29
N ASP A 235 6.62 -5.00 39.34
CA ASP A 235 5.82 -4.56 40.49
C ASP A 235 4.92 -5.67 41.08
N VAL A 236 4.88 -6.87 40.45
CA VAL A 236 4.18 -8.05 41.00
C VAL A 236 5.15 -9.20 41.31
N SER A 237 5.76 -9.80 40.29
CA SER A 237 6.80 -10.84 40.42
C SER A 237 7.42 -11.19 39.07
N TRP A 238 8.76 -11.24 39.02
CA TRP A 238 9.50 -11.76 37.87
C TRP A 238 9.11 -13.20 37.50
N ALA A 239 8.78 -14.06 38.48
CA ALA A 239 8.35 -15.42 38.22
C ALA A 239 7.03 -15.45 37.41
N TRP A 240 6.00 -14.73 37.87
CA TRP A 240 4.72 -14.61 37.15
C TRP A 240 4.87 -13.88 35.80
N GLY A 241 5.67 -12.82 35.77
CA GLY A 241 5.93 -12.03 34.57
C GLY A 241 6.75 -12.74 33.49
N LEU A 242 7.41 -13.86 33.82
CA LEU A 242 8.05 -14.77 32.86
C LEU A 242 7.18 -16.00 32.57
N ALA A 243 6.49 -16.55 33.57
CA ALA A 243 5.58 -17.69 33.41
C ALA A 243 4.43 -17.41 32.42
N LEU A 244 3.86 -16.20 32.43
CA LEU A 244 2.79 -15.81 31.51
C LEU A 244 3.24 -15.87 30.03
N PRO A 245 4.35 -15.23 29.61
CA PRO A 245 4.96 -15.46 28.30
C PRO A 245 5.26 -16.94 27.98
N THR A 246 5.78 -17.71 28.93
CA THR A 246 6.10 -19.14 28.73
C THR A 246 4.85 -19.97 28.43
N PHE A 247 3.75 -19.75 29.17
CA PHE A 247 2.46 -20.39 28.93
C PHE A 247 1.85 -20.01 27.58
N LEU A 248 1.89 -18.72 27.21
CA LEU A 248 1.39 -18.24 25.92
C LEU A 248 2.21 -18.80 24.74
N MET A 249 3.52 -19.00 24.91
CA MET A 249 4.37 -19.66 23.91
C MET A 249 3.99 -21.14 23.73
N PHE A 250 3.85 -21.89 24.83
CA PHE A 250 3.42 -23.30 24.80
C PHE A 250 2.04 -23.47 24.14
N LEU A 251 1.10 -22.57 24.44
CA LEU A 251 -0.22 -22.55 23.80
C LEU A 251 -0.12 -22.26 22.30
N SER A 252 0.73 -21.31 21.89
CA SER A 252 0.98 -20.98 20.48
C SER A 252 1.60 -22.15 19.71
N CYS A 253 2.58 -22.83 20.28
CA CYS A 253 3.17 -24.04 19.70
C CYS A 253 2.15 -25.16 19.60
N THR A 254 1.35 -25.40 20.64
CA THR A 254 0.27 -26.41 20.65
C THR A 254 -0.70 -26.19 19.49
N PHE A 255 -1.16 -24.95 19.27
CA PHE A 255 -2.01 -24.64 18.10
C PHE A 255 -1.28 -24.82 16.76
N PHE A 256 0.00 -24.50 16.66
CA PHE A 256 0.81 -24.75 15.45
C PHE A 256 0.98 -26.24 15.13
N PHE A 257 1.18 -27.08 16.16
CA PHE A 257 1.23 -28.54 16.01
C PHE A 257 -0.12 -29.11 15.57
N ILE A 258 -1.24 -28.65 16.15
CA ILE A 258 -2.59 -29.02 15.70
C ILE A 258 -2.81 -28.60 14.22
N GLY A 259 -2.37 -27.40 13.84
CA GLY A 259 -2.44 -26.87 12.48
C GLY A 259 -1.58 -27.62 11.43
N THR A 260 -0.64 -28.48 11.85
CA THR A 260 0.32 -29.16 10.96
C THR A 260 -0.33 -30.12 9.94
N ARG A 261 -1.60 -30.50 10.12
CA ARG A 261 -2.37 -31.26 9.10
C ARG A 261 -2.98 -30.38 8.00
N ILE A 262 -3.06 -29.06 8.22
CA ILE A 262 -3.73 -28.08 7.37
C ILE A 262 -2.71 -27.33 6.48
N TYR A 263 -1.47 -27.18 6.95
CA TYR A 263 -0.47 -26.32 6.30
C TYR A 263 0.00 -26.81 4.92
N VAL A 264 0.11 -25.85 4.00
CA VAL A 264 0.73 -25.99 2.69
C VAL A 264 2.25 -25.91 2.84
N MET A 265 2.95 -26.89 2.27
CA MET A 265 4.41 -27.03 2.35
C MET A 265 5.05 -26.75 0.98
N VAL A 266 5.76 -25.64 0.86
CA VAL A 266 6.53 -25.26 -0.33
C VAL A 266 7.78 -26.13 -0.47
N VAL A 267 8.12 -26.54 -1.69
CA VAL A 267 9.34 -27.31 -1.99
C VAL A 267 10.51 -26.34 -2.22
N PRO A 268 11.65 -26.47 -1.51
CA PRO A 268 12.74 -25.50 -1.60
C PRO A 268 13.44 -25.58 -2.96
N GLN A 269 13.51 -24.45 -3.68
CA GLN A 269 14.19 -24.32 -4.99
C GLN A 269 15.70 -24.02 -4.86
N GLY A 270 16.35 -24.51 -3.80
CA GLY A 270 17.72 -24.15 -3.45
C GLY A 270 17.84 -22.81 -2.71
N SER A 271 19.08 -22.34 -2.50
CA SER A 271 19.36 -21.07 -1.82
C SER A 271 19.85 -20.02 -2.82
N PRO A 272 19.32 -18.78 -2.81
CA PRO A 272 19.81 -17.74 -3.71
C PRO A 272 21.27 -17.33 -3.41
N LEU A 273 21.79 -17.61 -2.20
CA LEU A 273 23.22 -17.49 -1.91
C LEU A 273 24.06 -18.40 -2.83
N THR A 274 23.56 -19.58 -3.19
CA THR A 274 24.26 -20.47 -4.13
C THR A 274 24.39 -19.82 -5.51
N SER A 275 23.36 -19.10 -5.98
CA SER A 275 23.41 -18.33 -7.23
C SER A 275 24.36 -17.14 -7.15
N VAL A 276 24.41 -16.43 -6.01
CA VAL A 276 25.38 -15.35 -5.76
C VAL A 276 26.82 -15.87 -5.87
N VAL A 277 27.15 -16.96 -5.16
CA VAL A 277 28.51 -17.53 -5.19
C VAL A 277 28.82 -18.14 -6.56
N GLN A 278 27.85 -18.74 -7.27
CA GLN A 278 28.02 -19.22 -8.65
C GLN A 278 28.43 -18.11 -9.61
N VAL A 279 27.73 -16.96 -9.61
CA VAL A 279 28.05 -15.81 -10.47
C VAL A 279 29.43 -15.22 -10.13
N ILE A 280 29.78 -15.13 -8.84
CA ILE A 280 31.11 -14.66 -8.40
C ILE A 280 32.21 -15.63 -8.88
N VAL A 281 32.04 -16.94 -8.67
CA VAL A 281 33.01 -17.96 -9.09
C VAL A 281 33.13 -18.06 -10.62
N ALA A 282 32.02 -17.96 -11.36
CA ALA A 282 32.01 -18.00 -12.81
C ALA A 282 32.67 -16.75 -13.43
N SER A 283 32.37 -15.55 -12.92
CA SER A 283 33.01 -14.31 -13.38
C SER A 283 34.50 -14.26 -13.03
N ALA A 284 34.91 -14.76 -11.85
CA ALA A 284 36.33 -14.90 -11.49
C ALA A 284 37.06 -15.89 -12.42
N LYS A 285 36.47 -17.06 -12.72
CA LYS A 285 37.02 -18.04 -13.68
C LYS A 285 37.09 -17.51 -15.12
N LYS A 286 36.25 -16.54 -15.48
CA LYS A 286 36.23 -15.90 -16.80
C LYS A 286 36.88 -14.50 -16.81
N ARG A 287 37.67 -14.14 -15.77
CA ARG A 287 38.25 -12.79 -15.60
C ARG A 287 39.08 -12.31 -16.80
N GLU A 288 39.78 -13.21 -17.49
CA GLU A 288 40.65 -12.91 -18.64
C GLU A 288 39.91 -12.84 -19.99
N VAL A 289 38.63 -13.21 -20.05
CA VAL A 289 37.84 -13.18 -21.30
C VAL A 289 37.55 -11.72 -21.71
N LYS A 290 37.78 -11.36 -22.98
CA LYS A 290 37.45 -10.04 -23.53
C LYS A 290 35.93 -9.82 -23.59
N PHE A 291 35.47 -8.57 -23.53
CA PHE A 291 34.04 -8.27 -23.70
C PHE A 291 33.65 -8.24 -25.18
N PRO A 292 32.46 -8.77 -25.55
CA PRO A 292 31.91 -8.62 -26.90
C PRO A 292 31.43 -7.19 -27.16
N GLU A 293 31.46 -6.78 -28.42
CA GLU A 293 31.11 -5.43 -28.88
C GLU A 293 29.60 -5.15 -28.82
N GLN A 294 28.77 -6.19 -28.96
CA GLN A 294 27.30 -6.12 -28.82
C GLN A 294 26.82 -7.02 -27.66
N PRO A 295 26.76 -6.51 -26.40
CA PRO A 295 26.49 -7.35 -25.23
C PRO A 295 25.11 -8.01 -25.20
N MET A 296 24.06 -7.32 -25.67
CA MET A 296 22.67 -7.80 -25.57
C MET A 296 22.35 -9.04 -26.43
N ILE A 297 23.16 -9.32 -27.45
CA ILE A 297 22.94 -10.44 -28.38
C ILE A 297 23.86 -11.63 -28.05
N SER A 298 25.04 -11.37 -27.45
CA SER A 298 26.11 -12.34 -27.24
C SER A 298 26.17 -12.98 -25.84
N LEU A 299 25.35 -12.50 -24.89
CA LEU A 299 25.31 -13.01 -23.51
C LEU A 299 24.22 -14.08 -23.33
N PHE A 300 24.52 -15.10 -22.52
CA PHE A 300 23.65 -16.24 -22.27
C PHE A 300 22.33 -15.85 -21.57
N ASN A 301 21.26 -15.74 -22.35
CA ASN A 301 19.92 -15.32 -21.91
C ASN A 301 18.93 -16.50 -21.83
N HIS A 302 19.26 -17.53 -21.06
CA HIS A 302 18.28 -18.55 -20.68
C HIS A 302 17.36 -18.02 -19.57
N VAL A 303 16.04 -18.07 -19.80
CA VAL A 303 14.99 -17.77 -18.82
C VAL A 303 14.08 -19.01 -18.72
N PRO A 304 13.93 -19.64 -17.53
CA PRO A 304 13.04 -20.79 -17.39
C PRO A 304 11.59 -20.43 -17.73
N THR A 305 10.89 -21.29 -18.47
CA THR A 305 9.48 -21.09 -18.87
C THR A 305 8.51 -21.01 -17.68
N ASN A 306 8.90 -21.55 -16.51
CA ASN A 306 8.16 -21.47 -15.26
C ASN A 306 8.67 -20.35 -14.31
N SER A 307 9.44 -19.38 -14.81
CA SER A 307 10.00 -18.27 -14.01
C SER A 307 8.91 -17.30 -13.56
N ILE A 308 8.74 -17.16 -12.24
CA ILE A 308 7.91 -16.12 -11.62
C ILE A 308 8.62 -14.76 -11.64
N ASN A 309 9.95 -14.73 -11.74
CA ASN A 309 10.75 -13.50 -11.72
C ASN A 309 10.49 -12.63 -12.96
N SER A 310 10.26 -11.34 -12.73
CA SER A 310 10.32 -10.32 -13.78
C SER A 310 11.73 -10.21 -14.39
N LYS A 311 11.80 -10.06 -15.71
CA LYS A 311 13.08 -9.97 -16.45
C LYS A 311 13.78 -8.64 -16.13
N LEU A 312 15.03 -8.71 -15.67
CA LEU A 312 15.83 -7.55 -15.32
C LEU A 312 16.44 -6.88 -16.56
N PRO A 313 16.51 -5.54 -16.61
CA PRO A 313 17.24 -4.83 -17.65
C PRO A 313 18.75 -4.96 -17.44
N TYR A 314 19.51 -5.04 -18.55
CA TYR A 314 20.97 -5.03 -18.53
C TYR A 314 21.54 -3.74 -17.92
N THR A 315 22.62 -3.84 -17.14
CA THR A 315 23.30 -2.66 -16.58
C THR A 315 24.84 -2.73 -16.64
N ASP A 316 25.49 -1.61 -17.00
CA ASP A 316 26.95 -1.51 -17.04
C ASP A 316 27.62 -1.36 -15.67
N GLN A 317 26.87 -1.01 -14.62
CA GLN A 317 27.39 -1.06 -13.25
C GLN A 317 27.79 -2.50 -12.91
N PHE A 318 29.00 -2.67 -12.34
CA PHE A 318 29.63 -3.98 -12.12
C PHE A 318 29.77 -4.83 -13.42
N ARG A 319 30.13 -4.21 -14.56
CA ARG A 319 30.31 -4.87 -15.87
C ARG A 319 31.15 -6.15 -15.80
N PHE A 320 32.11 -6.28 -14.88
CA PHE A 320 32.92 -7.50 -14.71
C PHE A 320 32.09 -8.76 -14.43
N LEU A 321 30.94 -8.65 -13.75
CA LEU A 321 30.06 -9.80 -13.50
C LEU A 321 29.43 -10.35 -14.79
N ASN A 322 29.29 -9.56 -15.86
CA ASN A 322 28.81 -10.02 -17.16
C ASN A 322 29.66 -11.15 -17.73
N LYS A 323 30.95 -11.28 -17.31
CA LYS A 323 31.81 -12.38 -17.74
C LYS A 323 31.27 -13.76 -17.34
N ALA A 324 30.45 -13.87 -16.29
CA ALA A 324 29.77 -15.12 -15.94
C ALA A 324 28.75 -15.59 -16.99
N ALA A 325 28.20 -14.67 -17.79
CA ALA A 325 27.22 -14.95 -18.85
C ALA A 325 27.81 -14.94 -20.27
N ILE A 326 29.13 -14.75 -20.43
CA ILE A 326 29.79 -14.94 -21.73
C ILE A 326 29.91 -16.44 -22.01
N ILE A 327 29.40 -16.88 -23.15
CA ILE A 327 29.52 -18.26 -23.64
C ILE A 327 30.96 -18.46 -24.16
N THR A 328 31.58 -19.58 -23.78
CA THR A 328 32.91 -19.98 -24.27
C THR A 328 32.88 -21.40 -24.85
N PRO A 329 33.79 -21.80 -25.74
CA PRO A 329 33.78 -23.13 -26.39
C PRO A 329 33.91 -24.34 -25.44
N LYS A 330 34.11 -24.10 -24.14
CA LYS A 330 34.22 -25.12 -23.09
C LYS A 330 33.00 -25.13 -22.14
N ASP A 331 31.96 -24.38 -22.46
CA ASP A 331 30.66 -24.39 -21.76
C ASP A 331 29.66 -25.28 -22.51
N GLN A 332 28.97 -26.17 -21.80
CA GLN A 332 27.95 -27.05 -22.37
C GLN A 332 26.54 -26.56 -21.98
N ILE A 333 25.60 -26.67 -22.91
CA ILE A 333 24.18 -26.35 -22.74
C ILE A 333 23.39 -27.66 -22.88
N LYS A 334 22.39 -27.85 -22.02
CA LYS A 334 21.51 -29.03 -22.00
C LYS A 334 20.38 -28.91 -23.04
N THR A 335 19.68 -30.01 -23.29
CA THR A 335 18.49 -30.07 -24.15
C THR A 335 17.31 -29.21 -23.68
N ASP A 336 17.26 -28.83 -22.40
CA ASP A 336 16.32 -27.85 -21.84
C ASP A 336 16.76 -26.37 -22.02
N GLY A 337 17.90 -26.14 -22.69
CA GLY A 337 18.51 -24.83 -22.88
C GLY A 337 19.26 -24.28 -21.67
N SER A 338 19.31 -25.01 -20.53
CA SER A 338 20.00 -24.58 -19.32
C SER A 338 21.50 -24.90 -19.35
N ALA A 339 22.30 -24.18 -18.56
CA ALA A 339 23.73 -24.44 -18.47
C ALA A 339 24.02 -25.79 -17.77
N ALA A 340 24.86 -26.63 -18.38
CA ALA A 340 25.23 -27.92 -17.80
C ALA A 340 26.04 -27.76 -16.49
N ASN A 341 26.82 -26.69 -16.36
CA ASN A 341 27.57 -26.35 -15.14
C ASN A 341 27.35 -24.88 -14.71
N PRO A 342 26.44 -24.64 -13.75
CA PRO A 342 26.16 -23.30 -13.20
C PRO A 342 27.36 -22.60 -12.54
N TRP A 343 28.44 -23.32 -12.19
CA TRP A 343 29.67 -22.75 -11.60
C TRP A 343 30.69 -22.28 -12.65
N ARG A 344 30.24 -22.12 -13.91
CA ARG A 344 31.04 -21.71 -15.08
C ARG A 344 30.27 -20.82 -16.06
N LEU A 345 28.99 -21.10 -16.29
CA LEU A 345 28.10 -20.29 -17.11
C LEU A 345 26.80 -20.00 -16.33
N CYS A 346 26.46 -18.73 -16.19
CA CYS A 346 25.26 -18.25 -15.49
C CYS A 346 24.38 -17.45 -16.45
N GLY A 347 23.06 -17.44 -16.25
CA GLY A 347 22.14 -16.64 -17.06
C GLY A 347 22.30 -15.13 -16.83
N ILE A 348 22.10 -14.31 -17.85
CA ILE A 348 22.18 -12.84 -17.74
C ILE A 348 21.22 -12.29 -16.67
N GLN A 349 20.05 -12.91 -16.50
CA GLN A 349 19.12 -12.64 -15.41
C GLN A 349 19.80 -12.83 -14.04
N GLN A 350 20.43 -13.98 -13.79
CA GLN A 350 21.14 -14.26 -12.53
C GLN A 350 22.29 -13.28 -12.29
N VAL A 351 22.95 -12.81 -13.36
CA VAL A 351 24.00 -11.79 -13.26
C VAL A 351 23.44 -10.44 -12.83
N GLU A 352 22.34 -9.96 -13.43
CA GLU A 352 21.69 -8.72 -12.99
C GLU A 352 21.08 -8.85 -11.58
N GLU A 353 20.56 -10.02 -11.21
CA GLU A 353 20.08 -10.31 -9.85
C GLU A 353 21.19 -10.08 -8.80
N VAL A 354 22.39 -10.59 -9.06
CA VAL A 354 23.58 -10.38 -8.20
C VAL A 354 24.09 -8.94 -8.25
N LYS A 355 23.97 -8.23 -9.39
CA LYS A 355 24.31 -6.79 -9.46
C LYS A 355 23.37 -5.95 -8.60
N CYS A 356 22.07 -6.25 -8.56
CA CYS A 356 21.13 -5.55 -7.69
C CYS A 356 21.49 -5.73 -6.20
N LEU A 357 21.88 -6.95 -5.80
CA LEU A 357 22.42 -7.21 -4.46
C LEU A 357 23.66 -6.34 -4.16
N LEU A 358 24.67 -6.32 -5.05
CA LEU A 358 25.90 -5.55 -4.83
C LEU A 358 25.65 -4.03 -4.80
N LYS A 359 24.68 -3.51 -5.57
CA LYS A 359 24.30 -2.08 -5.52
C LYS A 359 23.66 -1.69 -4.17
N ALA A 360 23.05 -2.63 -3.46
CA ALA A 360 22.42 -2.39 -2.16
C ALA A 360 23.38 -2.47 -0.96
N LEU A 361 24.50 -3.20 -1.07
CA LEU A 361 25.44 -3.41 0.05
C LEU A 361 26.02 -2.13 0.69
N PRO A 362 26.43 -1.07 -0.05
CA PRO A 362 26.93 0.16 0.57
C PRO A 362 25.85 0.89 1.38
N ILE A 363 24.60 0.82 0.93
CA ILE A 363 23.44 1.40 1.60
C ILE A 363 23.09 0.61 2.86
N TRP A 364 23.21 -0.71 2.82
CA TRP A 364 23.05 -1.59 3.98
C TRP A 364 24.13 -1.35 5.05
N ALA A 365 25.39 -1.16 4.65
CA ALA A 365 26.50 -0.92 5.58
C ALA A 365 26.29 0.34 6.44
N ALA A 366 25.76 1.41 5.86
CA ALA A 366 25.40 2.64 6.58
C ALA A 366 24.29 2.44 7.63
N GLY A 367 23.48 1.38 7.49
CA GLY A 367 22.49 0.99 8.49
C GLY A 367 23.11 0.48 9.80
N ILE A 368 24.31 -0.11 9.76
CA ILE A 368 24.92 -0.77 10.93
C ILE A 368 25.21 0.24 12.05
N ILE A 369 25.86 1.37 11.72
CA ILE A 369 26.16 2.42 12.71
C ILE A 369 24.87 3.08 13.22
N TYR A 370 23.87 3.25 12.35
CA TYR A 370 22.54 3.72 12.74
C TYR A 370 21.90 2.81 13.80
N TYR A 371 21.97 1.49 13.65
CA TYR A 371 21.42 0.56 14.63
C TYR A 371 22.17 0.58 15.98
N VAL A 372 23.44 1.02 16.05
CA VAL A 372 24.15 1.23 17.34
C VAL A 372 23.44 2.30 18.19
N THR A 373 22.89 3.34 17.55
CA THR A 373 22.09 4.38 18.22
C THR A 373 20.82 3.78 18.84
N ILE A 374 20.10 2.95 18.08
CA ILE A 374 18.85 2.31 18.54
C ILE A 374 19.12 1.31 19.68
N VAL A 375 20.25 0.59 19.66
CA VAL A 375 20.66 -0.29 20.76
C VAL A 375 20.83 0.50 22.07
N GLN A 376 21.44 1.69 22.05
CA GLN A 376 21.59 2.50 23.29
C GLN A 376 20.24 2.97 23.85
N GLN A 377 19.30 3.35 22.96
CA GLN A 377 17.96 3.78 23.34
C GLN A 377 17.13 2.65 23.99
N GLN A 378 17.50 1.38 23.76
CA GLN A 378 16.89 0.21 24.40
C GLN A 378 17.59 -0.22 25.70
N THR A 379 18.88 0.11 25.88
CA THR A 379 19.67 -0.31 27.06
C THR A 379 19.80 0.80 28.11
N PHE A 380 20.56 1.85 27.82
CA PHE A 380 20.98 2.85 28.81
C PHE A 380 19.81 3.69 29.33
N VAL A 381 18.79 3.95 28.51
CA VAL A 381 17.60 4.71 28.91
C VAL A 381 16.84 4.05 30.07
N VAL A 382 16.88 2.72 30.17
CA VAL A 382 16.29 1.97 31.30
C VAL A 382 17.08 2.22 32.59
N PHE A 383 18.40 2.38 32.51
CA PHE A 383 19.23 2.76 33.66
C PHE A 383 19.04 4.24 34.05
N GLN A 384 18.94 5.15 33.07
CA GLN A 384 18.58 6.56 33.31
C GLN A 384 17.22 6.68 34.01
N ALA A 385 16.21 5.91 33.56
CA ALA A 385 14.87 5.89 34.17
C ALA A 385 14.86 5.32 35.59
N LEU A 386 15.75 4.39 35.93
CA LEU A 386 15.90 3.89 37.31
C LEU A 386 16.46 4.94 38.28
N GLN A 387 17.29 5.88 37.81
CA GLN A 387 17.84 6.99 38.60
C GLN A 387 17.07 8.32 38.45
N ALA A 388 15.82 8.29 37.98
CA ALA A 388 14.95 9.47 37.82
C ALA A 388 13.61 9.27 38.55
N ASP A 389 12.86 10.33 38.81
CA ASP A 389 11.54 10.18 39.43
C ASP A 389 10.53 9.61 38.43
N ARG A 390 10.06 8.39 38.70
CA ARG A 390 9.11 7.65 37.85
C ARG A 390 7.65 7.90 38.19
N ARG A 391 7.34 8.81 39.12
CA ARG A 391 5.96 9.20 39.48
C ARG A 391 5.28 9.94 38.32
N LEU A 392 4.01 9.61 38.07
CA LEU A 392 3.21 10.30 37.05
C LEU A 392 2.50 11.52 37.67
N GLY A 393 3.16 12.68 37.61
CA GLY A 393 2.64 13.93 38.17
C GLY A 393 2.47 13.86 39.69
N SER A 394 1.34 14.33 40.20
CA SER A 394 0.96 14.25 41.62
C SER A 394 0.41 12.88 42.05
N THR A 395 0.29 11.91 41.14
CA THR A 395 -0.26 10.59 41.47
C THR A 395 0.75 9.69 42.17
N GLY A 396 0.27 8.76 43.00
CA GLY A 396 1.13 7.75 43.63
C GLY A 396 1.68 6.67 42.67
N PHE A 397 1.25 6.67 41.40
CA PHE A 397 1.62 5.65 40.42
C PHE A 397 3.05 5.88 39.90
N LYS A 398 3.86 4.81 39.92
CA LYS A 398 5.24 4.80 39.43
C LYS A 398 5.31 3.97 38.15
N ILE A 399 5.74 4.57 37.05
CA ILE A 399 5.88 3.86 35.76
C ILE A 399 7.08 2.90 35.85
N PRO A 400 6.98 1.63 35.43
CA PRO A 400 8.13 0.72 35.35
C PRO A 400 9.25 1.28 34.48
N ALA A 401 10.51 1.18 34.94
CA ALA A 401 11.64 1.81 34.25
C ALA A 401 11.82 1.29 32.80
N ALA A 402 11.58 0.00 32.55
CA ALA A 402 11.65 -0.57 31.20
C ALA A 402 10.46 -0.14 30.32
N SER A 403 9.28 0.12 30.92
CA SER A 403 8.09 0.58 30.19
C SER A 403 8.24 1.98 29.59
N TYR A 404 9.24 2.78 29.99
CA TYR A 404 9.55 4.03 29.28
C TYR A 404 9.82 3.78 27.79
N THR A 405 10.40 2.64 27.42
CA THR A 405 10.61 2.26 26.00
C THR A 405 9.31 2.20 25.18
N VAL A 406 8.13 2.10 25.81
CA VAL A 406 6.84 2.21 25.10
C VAL A 406 6.67 3.57 24.43
N PHE A 407 7.30 4.65 24.93
CA PHE A 407 7.24 5.96 24.29
C PHE A 407 7.96 6.00 22.93
N ASN A 408 8.97 5.15 22.72
CA ASN A 408 9.55 4.94 21.38
C ASN A 408 8.51 4.31 20.44
N MET A 409 7.89 3.21 20.87
CA MET A 409 6.87 2.49 20.08
C MET A 409 5.60 3.32 19.84
N LEU A 410 5.15 4.11 20.82
CA LEU A 410 4.06 5.08 20.67
C LEU A 410 4.44 6.18 19.68
N SER A 411 5.65 6.75 19.79
CA SER A 411 6.15 7.75 18.84
C SER A 411 6.18 7.17 17.43
N LEU A 412 6.74 5.98 17.22
CA LEU A 412 6.70 5.26 15.94
C LEU A 412 5.26 5.04 15.44
N THR A 413 4.34 4.62 16.31
CA THR A 413 2.92 4.38 15.97
C THR A 413 2.14 5.66 15.66
N ILE A 414 2.55 6.81 16.20
CA ILE A 414 2.01 8.14 15.88
C ILE A 414 2.67 8.69 14.59
N TRP A 415 3.97 8.50 14.43
CA TRP A 415 4.74 8.99 13.28
C TRP A 415 4.55 8.18 12.02
N ILE A 416 4.08 6.93 12.04
CA ILE A 416 3.71 6.23 10.80
C ILE A 416 2.49 6.90 10.14
N PRO A 417 1.34 7.10 10.83
CA PRO A 417 0.24 7.91 10.32
C PRO A 417 0.63 9.35 9.98
N ILE A 418 1.41 10.05 10.80
CA ILE A 418 1.86 11.42 10.48
C ILE A 418 2.81 11.42 9.26
N TYR A 419 3.67 10.40 9.11
CA TYR A 419 4.52 10.26 7.93
C TYR A 419 3.65 10.08 6.69
N ASP A 420 2.80 9.06 6.66
CA ASP A 420 1.99 8.76 5.48
C ASP A 420 0.95 9.84 5.16
N ARG A 421 0.31 10.45 6.17
CA ARG A 421 -0.80 11.42 6.01
C ARG A 421 -0.36 12.89 5.96
N ILE A 422 0.80 13.24 6.52
CA ILE A 422 1.24 14.64 6.65
C ILE A 422 2.62 14.88 6.02
N ILE A 423 3.64 14.10 6.36
CA ILE A 423 5.00 14.35 5.82
C ILE A 423 5.15 13.88 4.37
N ILE A 424 4.64 12.71 3.95
CA ILE A 424 4.64 12.29 2.54
C ILE A 424 3.98 13.35 1.66
N PRO A 425 2.75 13.85 1.91
CA PRO A 425 2.18 14.92 1.09
C PRO A 425 2.93 16.26 1.19
N MET A 426 3.52 16.59 2.35
CA MET A 426 4.39 17.79 2.47
C MET A 426 5.64 17.67 1.60
N LEU A 427 6.33 16.53 1.64
CA LEU A 427 7.52 16.26 0.85
C LEU A 427 7.19 16.08 -0.64
N ARG A 428 6.07 15.45 -1.01
CA ARG A 428 5.55 15.44 -2.40
C ARG A 428 5.49 16.84 -3.01
N ARG A 429 5.09 17.85 -2.21
CA ARG A 429 5.04 19.27 -2.63
C ARG A 429 6.43 19.90 -2.76
N LEU A 430 7.36 19.59 -1.84
CA LEU A 430 8.73 20.14 -1.82
C LEU A 430 9.69 19.49 -2.83
N THR A 431 9.75 18.16 -2.88
CA THR A 431 10.73 17.37 -3.65
C THR A 431 10.18 16.74 -4.93
N LYS A 432 8.87 16.89 -5.21
CA LYS A 432 8.22 16.56 -6.50
C LYS A 432 8.39 15.09 -6.97
N LYS A 433 8.40 14.11 -6.06
CA LYS A 433 8.42 12.67 -6.36
C LYS A 433 7.27 11.95 -5.66
N GLU A 434 6.83 10.80 -6.19
CA GLU A 434 5.61 10.11 -5.72
C GLU A 434 5.74 9.48 -4.32
N ASP A 435 6.92 9.05 -3.89
CA ASP A 435 7.20 8.67 -2.49
C ASP A 435 7.45 9.90 -1.58
N GLY A 436 7.28 11.12 -2.11
CA GLY A 436 7.69 12.38 -1.50
C GLY A 436 9.19 12.59 -1.69
N ILE A 437 9.96 12.05 -0.74
CA ILE A 437 11.41 11.89 -0.82
C ILE A 437 11.74 10.56 -1.51
N THR A 438 12.94 10.41 -2.11
CA THR A 438 13.37 9.06 -2.51
C THR A 438 13.53 8.16 -1.28
N VAL A 439 13.42 6.85 -1.45
CA VAL A 439 13.64 5.90 -0.35
C VAL A 439 15.03 6.07 0.29
N LEU A 440 16.05 6.47 -0.48
CA LEU A 440 17.37 6.85 0.04
C LEU A 440 17.35 8.18 0.83
N GLN A 441 16.61 9.19 0.39
CA GLN A 441 16.41 10.41 1.17
C GLN A 441 15.63 10.12 2.47
N LYS A 442 14.69 9.16 2.46
CA LYS A 442 13.96 8.67 3.65
C LYS A 442 14.90 8.02 4.66
N ILE A 443 15.78 7.12 4.19
CA ILE A 443 16.84 6.53 5.04
C ILE A 443 17.76 7.62 5.60
N GLY A 444 18.25 8.53 4.75
CA GLY A 444 19.17 9.60 5.15
C GLY A 444 18.60 10.58 6.17
N ILE A 445 17.31 10.93 6.08
CA ILE A 445 16.65 11.78 7.07
C ILE A 445 16.55 11.06 8.43
N GLY A 446 16.21 9.76 8.45
CA GLY A 446 16.26 8.97 9.68
C GLY A 446 17.67 8.91 10.29
N LEU A 447 18.70 8.68 9.47
CA LEU A 447 20.11 8.72 9.92
C LEU A 447 20.48 10.09 10.54
N GLY A 448 19.96 11.20 10.00
CA GLY A 448 20.16 12.54 10.55
C GLY A 448 19.42 12.80 11.86
N ILE A 449 18.17 12.32 11.98
CA ILE A 449 17.39 12.43 13.21
C ILE A 449 18.07 11.63 14.34
N ALA A 450 18.68 10.48 14.04
CA ALA A 450 19.48 9.71 14.98
C ALA A 450 20.65 10.50 15.63
N VAL A 451 21.29 11.41 14.88
CA VAL A 451 22.32 12.33 15.43
C VAL A 451 21.69 13.23 16.49
N VAL A 452 20.53 13.82 16.18
CA VAL A 452 19.80 14.70 17.10
C VAL A 452 19.34 13.93 18.33
N THR A 453 18.85 12.70 18.17
CA THR A 453 18.46 11.81 19.29
C THR A 453 19.61 11.62 20.29
N MET A 454 20.81 11.26 19.81
CA MET A 454 21.95 11.02 20.71
C MET A 454 22.51 12.29 21.34
N LEU A 455 22.48 13.43 20.63
CA LEU A 455 22.85 14.72 21.19
C LEU A 455 21.87 15.17 22.29
N VAL A 456 20.55 14.99 22.07
CA VAL A 456 19.53 15.24 23.09
C VAL A 456 19.72 14.30 24.29
N SER A 457 20.05 13.03 24.07
CA SER A 457 20.37 12.10 25.16
C SER A 457 21.57 12.52 26.00
N ALA A 458 22.62 13.06 25.38
CA ALA A 458 23.77 13.60 26.11
C ALA A 458 23.40 14.81 26.99
N LEU A 459 22.57 15.72 26.47
CA LEU A 459 22.08 16.88 27.22
C LEU A 459 21.15 16.48 28.38
N VAL A 460 20.20 15.57 28.14
CA VAL A 460 19.26 15.09 29.17
C VAL A 460 20.00 14.36 30.29
N GLU A 461 21.03 13.57 29.98
CA GLU A 461 21.85 12.90 31.00
C GLU A 461 22.70 13.88 31.82
N LYS A 462 23.29 14.89 31.16
CA LYS A 462 24.04 15.96 31.84
C LYS A 462 23.17 16.69 32.87
N GLU A 463 21.93 17.03 32.53
CA GLU A 463 20.98 17.67 33.46
C GLU A 463 20.55 16.70 34.58
N ARG A 464 20.23 15.44 34.25
CA ARG A 464 19.84 14.40 35.23
C ARG A 464 20.91 14.21 36.31
N ARG A 465 22.17 14.13 35.88
CA ARG A 465 23.35 14.01 36.75
C ARG A 465 23.63 15.29 37.54
N THR A 466 23.52 16.46 36.90
CA THR A 466 23.70 17.75 37.60
C THR A 466 22.69 17.92 38.73
N LEU A 467 21.41 17.58 38.49
CA LEU A 467 20.35 17.61 39.50
C LEU A 467 20.56 16.57 40.63
N ALA A 468 21.12 15.39 40.32
CA ALA A 468 21.44 14.37 41.32
C ALA A 468 22.61 14.76 42.25
N LEU A 469 23.51 15.63 41.78
CA LEU A 469 24.68 16.10 42.54
C LEU A 469 24.44 17.43 43.28
N THR A 470 23.39 18.19 42.92
CA THR A 470 23.15 19.55 43.44
C THR A 470 21.85 19.72 44.24
N LYS A 471 20.91 18.77 44.16
CA LYS A 471 19.61 18.84 44.86
C LYS A 471 19.39 17.59 45.74
N PRO A 472 18.56 17.68 46.79
CA PRO A 472 18.18 16.52 47.59
C PRO A 472 17.58 15.41 46.70
N THR A 473 18.05 14.19 46.93
CA THR A 473 17.70 12.99 46.16
C THR A 473 16.50 12.27 46.74
N LEU A 474 15.67 11.66 45.89
CA LEU A 474 14.37 11.09 46.27
C LEU A 474 14.43 9.67 46.86
N GLY A 475 15.64 9.12 47.05
CA GLY A 475 15.90 7.77 47.53
C GLY A 475 17.18 7.20 46.92
N VAL A 476 17.44 5.92 47.17
CA VAL A 476 18.61 5.18 46.66
C VAL A 476 18.15 3.85 46.05
N VAL A 477 18.72 3.48 44.91
CA VAL A 477 18.54 2.17 44.27
C VAL A 477 19.75 1.27 44.61
N PRO A 478 19.56 0.04 45.12
CA PRO A 478 20.67 -0.88 45.42
C PRO A 478 21.61 -1.09 44.22
N ARG A 479 22.93 -1.10 44.48
CA ARG A 479 24.06 -1.01 43.53
C ARG A 479 24.10 0.24 42.62
N LYS A 480 22.95 0.81 42.26
CA LYS A 480 22.84 1.90 41.27
C LYS A 480 22.87 3.32 41.87
N GLY A 481 22.94 3.49 43.18
CA GLY A 481 23.10 4.83 43.79
C GLY A 481 21.83 5.67 43.83
N ALA A 482 21.98 6.98 43.98
CA ALA A 482 20.88 7.89 44.33
C ALA A 482 19.92 8.21 43.17
N ILE A 483 18.65 8.49 43.52
CA ILE A 483 17.59 8.87 42.59
C ILE A 483 17.56 10.39 42.43
N SER A 484 17.80 10.88 41.22
CA SER A 484 17.71 12.29 40.86
C SER A 484 16.29 12.83 41.08
N SER A 485 16.18 14.09 41.48
CA SER A 485 14.90 14.82 41.55
C SER A 485 14.32 15.22 40.18
N MET A 486 15.02 14.89 39.09
CA MET A 486 14.52 15.05 37.72
C MET A 486 13.43 14.03 37.40
N SER A 487 12.28 14.47 36.87
CA SER A 487 11.23 13.58 36.39
C SER A 487 11.69 12.76 35.18
N GLY A 488 11.45 11.45 35.20
CA GLY A 488 11.72 10.54 34.09
C GLY A 488 10.95 10.88 32.80
N LEU A 489 9.92 11.73 32.85
CA LEU A 489 9.21 12.21 31.67
C LEU A 489 10.11 12.98 30.69
N TRP A 490 11.25 13.55 31.13
CA TRP A 490 12.24 14.13 30.23
C TRP A 490 12.87 13.12 29.26
N LEU A 491 12.91 11.82 29.62
CA LEU A 491 13.39 10.74 28.75
C LEU A 491 12.42 10.48 27.57
N VAL A 492 11.18 10.99 27.61
CA VAL A 492 10.23 10.91 26.49
C VAL A 492 10.75 11.68 25.28
N ALA A 493 11.52 12.76 25.45
CA ALA A 493 12.04 13.55 24.33
C ALA A 493 12.99 12.74 23.42
N GLN A 494 14.00 12.07 24.01
CA GLN A 494 14.93 11.22 23.27
C GLN A 494 14.22 9.99 22.66
N LEU A 495 13.30 9.36 23.39
CA LEU A 495 12.55 8.21 22.91
C LEU A 495 11.56 8.58 21.78
N ALA A 496 10.99 9.78 21.82
CA ALA A 496 10.14 10.28 20.75
C ALA A 496 10.94 10.52 19.45
N LEU A 497 12.14 11.11 19.55
CA LEU A 497 13.05 11.29 18.42
C LEU A 497 13.57 9.94 17.89
N ALA A 498 13.80 8.95 18.75
CA ALA A 498 14.12 7.58 18.33
C ALA A 498 13.00 6.97 17.48
N GLY A 499 11.73 7.06 17.91
CA GLY A 499 10.60 6.48 17.16
C GLY A 499 10.32 7.16 15.82
N LEU A 500 10.50 8.48 15.78
CA LEU A 500 10.52 9.26 14.54
C LEU A 500 11.67 8.81 13.61
N SER A 501 12.86 8.60 14.16
CA SER A 501 14.01 8.10 13.41
C SER A 501 13.77 6.70 12.84
N GLU A 502 13.19 5.78 13.62
CA GLU A 502 12.83 4.43 13.18
C GLU A 502 11.80 4.45 12.04
N ALA A 503 10.79 5.32 12.12
CA ALA A 503 9.75 5.50 11.09
C ALA A 503 10.33 5.90 9.71
N PHE A 504 11.49 6.56 9.69
CA PHE A 504 12.18 6.94 8.46
C PHE A 504 13.27 5.92 8.07
N ALA A 505 14.22 5.63 8.95
CA ALA A 505 15.39 4.82 8.62
C ALA A 505 15.06 3.33 8.44
N ILE A 506 14.28 2.74 9.35
CA ILE A 506 14.00 1.29 9.33
C ILE A 506 12.97 0.98 8.25
N VAL A 507 11.86 1.72 8.23
CA VAL A 507 10.84 1.57 7.17
C VAL A 507 11.44 1.86 5.80
N GLY A 508 12.30 2.89 5.69
CA GLY A 508 13.03 3.20 4.46
C GLY A 508 13.97 2.09 4.01
N GLN A 509 14.72 1.44 4.92
CA GLN A 509 15.58 0.31 4.57
C GLN A 509 14.77 -0.91 4.11
N VAL A 510 13.70 -1.27 4.81
CA VAL A 510 12.80 -2.37 4.40
C VAL A 510 12.19 -2.09 3.03
N GLU A 511 11.67 -0.87 2.81
CA GLU A 511 11.10 -0.43 1.54
C GLU A 511 12.14 -0.42 0.41
N PHE A 512 13.39 -0.02 0.70
CA PHE A 512 14.50 -0.03 -0.25
C PHE A 512 14.88 -1.46 -0.64
N PHE A 513 15.10 -2.36 0.32
CA PHE A 513 15.40 -3.75 0.02
C PHE A 513 14.24 -4.42 -0.73
N TYR A 514 12.97 -4.15 -0.38
CA TYR A 514 11.82 -4.71 -1.10
C TYR A 514 11.64 -4.16 -2.52
N LYS A 515 11.79 -2.85 -2.74
CA LYS A 515 11.67 -2.21 -4.08
C LYS A 515 12.84 -2.53 -5.01
N GLN A 516 14.01 -2.93 -4.48
CA GLN A 516 15.26 -3.09 -5.26
C GLN A 516 15.79 -4.52 -5.36
N PHE A 517 15.40 -5.45 -4.48
CA PHE A 517 15.81 -6.86 -4.59
C PHE A 517 14.93 -7.60 -5.61
N PRO A 518 15.52 -8.50 -6.43
CA PRO A 518 14.79 -9.43 -7.28
C PRO A 518 13.80 -10.32 -6.52
N GLU A 519 12.81 -10.84 -7.23
CA GLU A 519 11.66 -11.55 -6.64
C GLU A 519 12.02 -12.84 -5.90
N ASN A 520 12.97 -13.61 -6.43
CA ASN A 520 13.59 -14.77 -5.77
C ASN A 520 14.55 -14.40 -4.61
N MET A 521 14.90 -13.13 -4.43
CA MET A 521 15.87 -12.67 -3.42
C MET A 521 15.25 -11.77 -2.33
N ARG A 522 13.93 -11.46 -2.40
CA ARG A 522 13.25 -10.61 -1.40
C ARG A 522 13.39 -11.11 0.05
N SER A 523 13.50 -12.43 0.26
CA SER A 523 13.78 -13.01 1.59
C SER A 523 15.16 -12.64 2.13
N ILE A 524 16.20 -12.61 1.28
CA ILE A 524 17.53 -12.12 1.65
C ILE A 524 17.49 -10.62 1.94
N GLY A 525 16.71 -9.85 1.17
CA GLY A 525 16.46 -8.43 1.45
C GLY A 525 15.83 -8.18 2.82
N GLY A 526 14.94 -9.07 3.29
CA GLY A 526 14.43 -9.06 4.67
C GLY A 526 15.50 -9.41 5.71
N SER A 527 16.31 -10.44 5.46
CA SER A 527 17.40 -10.85 6.36
C SER A 527 18.49 -9.81 6.54
N PHE A 528 18.72 -8.93 5.54
CA PHE A 528 19.68 -7.82 5.62
C PHE A 528 19.35 -6.86 6.78
N LEU A 529 18.07 -6.64 7.10
CA LEU A 529 17.68 -5.81 8.25
C LEU A 529 18.21 -6.40 9.56
N PHE A 530 18.00 -7.70 9.78
CA PHE A 530 18.37 -8.38 11.02
C PHE A 530 19.87 -8.65 11.14
N SER A 531 20.58 -8.87 10.03
CA SER A 531 22.05 -8.97 10.07
C SER A 531 22.72 -7.63 10.40
N GLY A 532 22.13 -6.50 9.96
CA GLY A 532 22.56 -5.16 10.34
C GLY A 532 22.40 -4.91 11.86
N LEU A 533 21.24 -5.24 12.41
CA LEU A 533 20.94 -5.18 13.85
C LEU A 533 21.83 -6.10 14.70
N ALA A 534 22.25 -7.25 14.17
CA ALA A 534 23.19 -8.14 14.84
C ALA A 534 24.61 -7.55 14.88
N LEU A 535 25.12 -7.09 13.73
CA LEU A 535 26.45 -6.46 13.67
C LEU A 535 26.54 -5.19 14.53
N SER A 536 25.47 -4.39 14.59
CA SER A 536 25.43 -3.20 15.43
C SER A 536 25.38 -3.53 16.92
N SER A 537 24.77 -4.67 17.31
CA SER A 537 24.76 -5.13 18.70
C SER A 537 26.16 -5.54 19.15
N TYR A 538 26.91 -6.25 18.30
CA TYR A 538 28.32 -6.57 18.58
C TYR A 538 29.21 -5.32 18.59
N LEU A 539 29.01 -4.40 17.63
CA LEU A 539 29.75 -3.13 17.58
C LEU A 539 29.44 -2.23 18.80
N SER A 540 28.19 -2.21 19.27
CA SER A 540 27.78 -1.55 20.51
C SER A 540 28.55 -2.11 21.71
N SER A 541 28.55 -3.42 21.90
CA SER A 541 29.29 -4.06 23.00
C SER A 541 30.80 -3.82 22.91
N PHE A 542 31.36 -3.81 21.71
CA PHE A 542 32.78 -3.50 21.47
C PHE A 542 33.11 -2.04 21.83
N LEU A 543 32.27 -1.08 21.43
CA LEU A 543 32.40 0.34 21.79
C LEU A 543 32.29 0.55 23.31
N VAL A 544 31.34 -0.11 23.98
CA VAL A 544 31.21 -0.10 25.46
C VAL A 544 32.47 -0.67 26.11
N SER A 545 32.99 -1.82 25.64
CA SER A 545 34.21 -2.42 26.17
C SER A 545 35.45 -1.54 25.99
N ILE A 546 35.59 -0.87 24.84
CA ILE A 546 36.68 0.09 24.61
C ILE A 546 36.54 1.30 25.53
N VAL A 547 35.36 1.93 25.58
CA VAL A 547 35.16 3.15 26.39
C VAL A 547 35.34 2.87 27.88
N HIS A 548 34.88 1.72 28.37
CA HIS A 548 35.21 1.30 29.74
C HIS A 548 36.74 1.17 29.89
N ARG A 549 37.41 0.32 29.09
CA ARG A 549 38.86 0.07 29.21
C ARG A 549 39.75 1.33 29.04
N VAL A 550 39.29 2.34 28.31
CA VAL A 550 40.03 3.59 28.05
C VAL A 550 39.73 4.68 29.10
N THR A 551 38.62 4.59 29.83
CA THR A 551 38.22 5.60 30.83
C THR A 551 38.37 5.12 32.27
N ASP A 552 38.47 3.80 32.48
CA ASP A 552 38.80 3.20 33.76
C ASP A 552 40.26 3.54 34.16
N GLY A 553 40.45 4.04 35.37
CA GLY A 553 41.74 4.52 35.88
C GLY A 553 42.15 5.95 35.50
N ASN A 554 41.41 6.66 34.63
CA ASN A 554 41.69 8.06 34.30
C ASN A 554 41.18 9.02 35.39
N GLU A 555 41.92 10.10 35.69
CA GLU A 555 41.55 11.13 36.70
C GLU A 555 40.17 11.76 36.45
N THR A 556 39.74 11.81 35.18
CA THR A 556 38.41 12.32 34.81
C THR A 556 37.24 11.41 35.23
N GLY A 557 37.52 10.21 35.73
CA GLY A 557 36.55 9.16 36.06
C GLY A 557 36.12 8.32 34.86
N ASN A 558 35.82 7.04 35.13
CA ASN A 558 35.25 6.08 34.18
C ASN A 558 33.88 6.56 33.69
N TRP A 559 33.62 6.50 32.38
CA TRP A 559 32.39 7.04 31.80
C TRP A 559 31.16 6.14 32.04
N LEU A 560 31.35 4.83 32.26
CA LEU A 560 30.31 3.80 32.24
C LEU A 560 30.25 2.98 33.54
N THR A 561 30.14 3.66 34.69
CA THR A 561 30.02 3.06 36.03
C THR A 561 28.60 2.58 36.37
N GLU A 562 28.47 1.62 37.30
CA GLU A 562 27.14 1.11 37.75
C GLU A 562 26.22 2.20 38.33
N ASP A 563 26.79 3.20 39.00
CA ASP A 563 26.09 4.43 39.38
C ASP A 563 26.36 5.52 38.32
N LEU A 564 25.35 5.83 37.51
CA LEU A 564 25.42 6.84 36.44
C LEU A 564 25.62 8.27 37.01
N ASN A 565 25.35 8.52 38.30
CA ASN A 565 25.65 9.81 38.92
C ASN A 565 27.17 10.03 39.05
N ARG A 566 27.95 8.96 39.25
CA ARG A 566 29.42 9.01 39.28
C ARG A 566 30.00 9.09 37.88
N GLY A 567 29.47 8.28 36.95
CA GLY A 567 29.93 8.15 35.57
C GLY A 567 29.69 9.38 34.68
N LYS A 568 29.96 9.23 33.37
CA LYS A 568 29.83 10.27 32.33
C LYS A 568 29.21 9.67 31.06
N LEU A 569 27.99 9.14 31.22
CA LEU A 569 27.21 8.55 30.14
C LEU A 569 26.89 9.58 29.02
N ASP A 570 26.84 10.87 29.35
CA ASP A 570 26.76 11.97 28.39
C ASP A 570 27.96 11.99 27.42
N TYR A 571 29.17 11.73 27.90
CA TYR A 571 30.38 11.68 27.06
C TYR A 571 30.35 10.47 26.09
N PHE A 572 29.80 9.33 26.53
CA PHE A 572 29.56 8.18 25.66
C PHE A 572 28.51 8.48 24.57
N TYR A 573 27.45 9.21 24.91
CA TYR A 573 26.45 9.66 23.94
C TYR A 573 27.01 10.68 22.93
N TYR A 574 27.92 11.59 23.33
CA TYR A 574 28.63 12.47 22.38
C TYR A 574 29.53 11.69 21.41
N LEU A 575 30.24 10.65 21.87
CA LEU A 575 31.05 9.77 21.01
C LEU A 575 30.21 9.10 19.90
N ILE A 576 29.04 8.56 20.26
CA ILE A 576 28.12 7.94 19.29
C ILE A 576 27.53 8.98 18.34
N THR A 577 27.25 10.19 18.82
CA THR A 577 26.82 11.32 17.99
C THR A 577 27.85 11.62 16.89
N ALA A 578 29.14 11.71 17.24
CA ALA A 578 30.21 11.94 16.27
C ALA A 578 30.34 10.80 15.24
N LEU A 579 30.27 9.54 15.69
CA LEU A 579 30.31 8.37 14.81
C LEU A 579 29.13 8.34 13.81
N GLN A 580 27.94 8.74 14.24
CA GLN A 580 26.74 8.79 13.41
C GLN A 580 26.76 9.97 12.41
N VAL A 581 27.43 11.09 12.73
CA VAL A 581 27.70 12.18 11.76
C VAL A 581 28.60 11.71 10.62
N LEU A 582 29.68 10.98 10.93
CA LEU A 582 30.56 10.38 9.91
C LEU A 582 29.80 9.38 9.03
N ASN A 583 28.94 8.56 9.63
CA ASN A 583 28.07 7.62 8.91
C ASN A 583 27.08 8.32 7.95
N LEU A 584 26.49 9.44 8.36
CA LEU A 584 25.62 10.24 7.49
C LEU A 584 26.39 10.78 6.26
N GLY A 585 27.64 11.19 6.44
CA GLY A 585 28.53 11.59 5.34
C GLY A 585 28.78 10.45 4.34
N TYR A 586 29.15 9.28 4.84
CA TYR A 586 29.30 8.05 4.04
C TYR A 586 28.02 7.70 3.27
N PHE A 587 26.87 7.71 3.94
CA PHE A 587 25.57 7.43 3.34
C PHE A 587 25.26 8.33 2.14
N VAL A 588 25.51 9.64 2.25
CA VAL A 588 25.22 10.61 1.18
C VAL A 588 26.07 10.36 -0.07
N VAL A 589 27.33 9.90 0.08
CA VAL A 589 28.19 9.50 -1.05
C VAL A 589 27.59 8.28 -1.76
N CYS A 590 27.22 7.24 -1.02
CA CYS A 590 26.62 6.03 -1.60
C CYS A 590 25.24 6.30 -2.23
N ALA A 591 24.43 7.17 -1.64
CA ALA A 591 23.12 7.53 -2.17
C ALA A 591 23.19 8.30 -3.51
N LYS A 592 24.21 9.14 -3.72
CA LYS A 592 24.46 9.83 -5.00
C LYS A 592 24.87 8.89 -6.14
N TRP A 593 25.38 7.70 -5.82
CA TRP A 593 25.84 6.69 -6.79
C TRP A 593 24.72 5.77 -7.31
N TYR A 594 23.51 5.88 -6.74
CA TYR A 594 22.36 5.00 -6.98
C TYR A 594 21.35 5.56 -8.02
N LYS A 595 20.58 4.70 -8.72
CA LYS A 595 19.61 5.09 -9.77
C LYS A 595 18.23 4.44 -9.59
N TYR A 596 17.18 5.06 -10.15
CA TYR A 596 15.74 4.80 -9.86
C TYR A 596 14.85 4.61 -11.14
N LYS A 597 13.53 4.45 -10.95
CA LYS A 597 12.42 4.16 -11.91
C LYS A 597 11.15 4.94 -11.46
N GLY A 598 10.24 5.46 -12.33
CA GLY A 598 9.12 6.36 -11.88
C GLY A 598 8.00 6.74 -12.90
N ALA A 599 7.06 7.64 -12.51
CA ALA A 599 5.83 8.07 -13.25
C ALA A 599 5.21 9.44 -12.78
N GLY A 600 4.03 9.86 -13.31
CA GLY A 600 3.00 10.73 -12.63
C GLY A 600 2.51 12.06 -13.29
N ASN A 601 1.18 12.40 -13.26
CA ASN A 601 0.64 13.81 -13.31
C ASN A 601 -0.88 14.11 -12.95
N GLU A 602 -1.79 13.20 -12.59
CA GLU A 602 -3.24 13.60 -12.48
C GLU A 602 -3.72 14.13 -11.11
N THR A 603 -3.02 13.84 -10.01
CA THR A 603 -3.47 14.03 -8.61
C THR A 603 -4.02 15.43 -8.23
N PHE A 604 -3.59 16.50 -8.90
CA PHE A 604 -3.75 17.87 -8.39
C PHE A 604 -5.10 18.55 -8.67
N GLU A 605 -5.82 18.24 -9.77
CA GLU A 605 -7.18 18.80 -9.99
C GLU A 605 -8.14 18.34 -8.90
N LYS A 606 -8.15 17.03 -8.67
CA LYS A 606 -9.03 16.35 -7.72
C LYS A 606 -8.81 16.82 -6.29
N LEU A 607 -7.56 17.06 -5.89
CA LEU A 607 -7.23 17.62 -4.58
C LEU A 607 -7.87 18.99 -4.37
N GLY A 608 -7.72 19.91 -5.32
CA GLY A 608 -8.22 21.28 -5.20
C GLY A 608 -9.74 21.40 -5.37
N ALA A 609 -10.29 20.78 -6.42
CA ALA A 609 -11.71 20.87 -6.74
C ALA A 609 -12.59 20.24 -5.66
N ILE A 610 -12.25 19.05 -5.15
CA ILE A 610 -13.12 18.30 -4.22
C ILE A 610 -13.16 18.97 -2.82
N GLY A 611 -12.03 19.49 -2.33
CA GLY A 611 -12.00 20.25 -1.07
C GLY A 611 -12.74 21.58 -1.14
N THR A 612 -12.72 22.24 -2.30
CA THR A 612 -13.53 23.46 -2.54
C THR A 612 -15.02 23.12 -2.61
N LEU A 613 -15.39 22.07 -3.35
CA LEU A 613 -16.79 21.72 -3.60
C LEU A 613 -17.51 21.12 -2.40
N ALA A 614 -16.85 20.29 -1.60
CA ALA A 614 -17.46 19.64 -0.44
C ALA A 614 -17.97 20.63 0.62
N ASN A 615 -17.38 21.82 0.69
CA ASN A 615 -17.74 22.87 1.65
C ASN A 615 -18.41 24.09 1.00
N LEU A 616 -18.54 24.11 -0.34
CA LEU A 616 -19.15 25.23 -1.07
C LEU A 616 -20.58 25.50 -0.58
N LEU A 617 -21.32 24.47 -0.17
CA LEU A 617 -22.67 24.59 0.39
C LEU A 617 -22.71 25.39 1.71
N ILE A 618 -21.70 25.22 2.56
CA ILE A 618 -21.55 26.03 3.78
C ILE A 618 -21.04 27.42 3.41
N TYR A 619 -20.13 27.57 2.44
CA TYR A 619 -19.65 28.88 1.97
C TYR A 619 -20.79 29.78 1.44
N LEU A 620 -21.64 29.24 0.56
CA LEU A 620 -22.76 29.98 -0.01
C LEU A 620 -23.77 30.45 1.06
N THR A 621 -24.05 29.60 2.05
CA THR A 621 -25.01 29.93 3.12
C THR A 621 -24.41 30.85 4.18
N SER A 622 -23.17 30.60 4.64
CA SER A 622 -22.54 31.33 5.76
C SER A 622 -21.72 32.57 5.41
N VAL A 623 -21.23 32.71 4.17
CA VAL A 623 -20.45 33.88 3.71
C VAL A 623 -21.20 34.71 2.67
N PHE A 624 -21.99 34.07 1.81
CA PHE A 624 -22.85 34.74 0.84
C PHE A 624 -24.30 34.94 1.33
N ASN A 625 -24.63 34.57 2.58
CA ASN A 625 -25.97 34.71 3.18
C ASN A 625 -27.11 34.13 2.33
N MET A 626 -26.83 33.11 1.49
CA MET A 626 -27.83 32.51 0.62
C MET A 626 -28.76 31.58 1.38
N LYS A 627 -30.05 31.60 1.04
CA LYS A 627 -31.02 30.58 1.45
C LYS A 627 -30.53 29.18 1.07
N SER A 628 -30.72 28.19 1.95
CA SER A 628 -30.25 26.80 1.78
C SER A 628 -30.79 26.17 0.51
N ILE A 629 -32.04 26.46 0.13
CA ILE A 629 -32.66 26.02 -1.12
C ILE A 629 -31.93 26.61 -2.33
N THR A 630 -31.70 27.93 -2.36
CA THR A 630 -30.99 28.60 -3.47
C THR A 630 -29.55 28.14 -3.60
N ALA A 631 -28.83 27.96 -2.48
CA ALA A 631 -27.48 27.41 -2.45
C ALA A 631 -27.44 25.95 -2.95
N THR A 632 -28.41 25.12 -2.54
CA THR A 632 -28.56 23.74 -2.98
C THR A 632 -28.82 23.65 -4.49
N THR A 633 -29.75 24.45 -5.00
CA THR A 633 -30.05 24.52 -6.44
C THR A 633 -28.87 25.03 -7.25
N LEU A 634 -28.14 26.06 -6.79
CA LEU A 634 -26.93 26.55 -7.46
C LEU A 634 -25.83 25.48 -7.53
N ILE A 635 -25.59 24.74 -6.45
CA ILE A 635 -24.60 23.65 -6.43
C ILE A 635 -25.04 22.46 -7.28
N ASN A 636 -26.34 22.14 -7.30
CA ASN A 636 -26.91 21.13 -8.20
C ASN A 636 -26.75 21.52 -9.68
N VAL A 637 -27.02 22.78 -10.04
CA VAL A 637 -26.78 23.30 -11.40
C VAL A 637 -25.29 23.24 -11.72
N PHE A 638 -24.41 23.75 -10.85
CA PHE A 638 -22.96 23.73 -11.04
C PHE A 638 -22.41 22.31 -11.27
N ASN A 639 -22.79 21.35 -10.41
CA ASN A 639 -22.36 19.95 -10.55
C ASN A 639 -22.94 19.32 -11.82
N GLY A 640 -24.19 19.65 -12.16
CA GLY A 640 -24.83 19.28 -13.41
C GLY A 640 -24.02 19.73 -14.63
N THR A 641 -23.72 21.02 -14.72
CA THR A 641 -22.99 21.60 -15.87
C THR A 641 -21.54 21.13 -15.90
N THR A 642 -20.87 21.03 -14.74
CA THR A 642 -19.51 20.48 -14.62
C THR A 642 -19.40 19.06 -15.14
N ASN A 643 -20.36 18.19 -14.79
CA ASN A 643 -20.37 16.80 -15.23
C ASN A 643 -20.81 16.66 -16.70
N PHE A 644 -21.70 17.52 -17.20
CA PHE A 644 -22.04 17.54 -18.63
C PHE A 644 -20.88 18.05 -19.50
N ALA A 645 -20.13 19.05 -19.03
CA ALA A 645 -19.00 19.63 -19.74
C ALA A 645 -17.87 18.62 -20.05
N THR A 646 -17.78 17.49 -19.33
CA THR A 646 -16.78 16.45 -19.66
C THR A 646 -17.06 15.75 -20.99
N LEU A 647 -18.32 15.64 -21.41
CA LEU A 647 -18.67 15.10 -22.74
C LEU A 647 -18.23 16.06 -23.85
N LEU A 648 -18.44 17.37 -23.66
CA LEU A 648 -17.99 18.40 -24.59
C LEU A 648 -16.45 18.46 -24.64
N GLY A 649 -15.77 18.37 -23.49
CA GLY A 649 -14.32 18.31 -23.42
C GLY A 649 -13.72 17.12 -24.18
N ALA A 650 -14.30 15.92 -24.01
CA ALA A 650 -13.89 14.71 -24.75
C ALA A 650 -14.10 14.85 -26.27
N PHE A 651 -15.26 15.38 -26.68
CA PHE A 651 -15.55 15.61 -28.10
C PHE A 651 -14.57 16.61 -28.73
N LEU A 652 -14.27 17.71 -28.05
CA LEU A 652 -13.33 18.72 -28.54
C LEU A 652 -11.88 18.22 -28.55
N SER A 653 -11.48 17.37 -27.60
CA SER A 653 -10.13 16.79 -27.56
C SER A 653 -9.88 15.77 -28.67
N ASP A 654 -10.84 14.86 -28.89
CA ASP A 654 -10.65 13.75 -29.84
C ASP A 654 -10.98 14.16 -31.30
N THR A 655 -11.76 15.25 -31.52
CA THR A 655 -12.10 15.75 -32.86
C THR A 655 -11.18 16.87 -33.37
N TYR A 656 -10.89 17.89 -32.55
CA TYR A 656 -10.31 19.16 -33.05
C TYR A 656 -8.96 19.52 -32.45
N PHE A 657 -8.83 19.54 -31.12
CA PHE A 657 -7.68 20.18 -30.46
C PHE A 657 -6.56 19.21 -30.08
N GLY A 658 -6.87 17.92 -29.90
CA GLY A 658 -5.97 16.96 -29.28
C GLY A 658 -5.96 17.07 -27.75
N ARG A 659 -5.74 15.94 -27.07
CA ARG A 659 -5.78 15.83 -25.60
C ARG A 659 -4.81 16.78 -24.89
N TYR A 660 -3.59 16.92 -25.40
CA TYR A 660 -2.58 17.85 -24.85
C TYR A 660 -3.05 19.32 -24.82
N LYS A 661 -3.57 19.86 -25.94
CA LYS A 661 -4.00 21.27 -25.99
C LYS A 661 -5.22 21.51 -25.09
N THR A 662 -6.17 20.58 -25.12
CA THR A 662 -7.40 20.64 -24.30
C THR A 662 -7.05 20.66 -22.81
N LEU A 663 -6.16 19.77 -22.36
CA LEU A 663 -5.69 19.69 -20.98
C LEU A 663 -4.91 20.95 -20.55
N GLY A 664 -4.12 21.54 -21.46
CA GLY A 664 -3.41 22.81 -21.21
C GLY A 664 -4.37 23.99 -20.99
N PHE A 665 -5.34 24.19 -21.88
CA PHE A 665 -6.36 25.24 -21.71
C PHE A 665 -7.19 25.02 -20.44
N ALA A 666 -7.59 23.78 -20.18
CA ALA A 666 -8.46 23.45 -19.06
C ALA A 666 -7.76 23.57 -17.68
N THR A 667 -6.47 23.24 -17.57
CA THR A 667 -5.69 23.50 -16.33
C THR A 667 -5.54 25.00 -16.04
N ILE A 668 -5.37 25.83 -17.07
CA ILE A 668 -5.34 27.30 -16.94
C ILE A 668 -6.71 27.83 -16.49
N ALA A 669 -7.80 27.40 -17.14
CA ALA A 669 -9.16 27.79 -16.76
C ALA A 669 -9.52 27.39 -15.32
N SER A 670 -9.13 26.18 -14.90
CA SER A 670 -9.35 25.69 -13.54
C SER A 670 -8.59 26.50 -12.47
N PHE A 671 -7.36 26.94 -12.78
CA PHE A 671 -6.60 27.85 -11.91
C PHE A 671 -7.32 29.19 -11.73
N PHE A 672 -7.75 29.84 -12.82
CA PHE A 672 -8.45 31.13 -12.72
C PHE A 672 -9.80 31.01 -12.02
N GLY A 673 -10.56 29.92 -12.23
CA GLY A 673 -11.82 29.68 -11.52
C GLY A 673 -11.64 29.56 -9.99
N LEU A 674 -10.65 28.78 -9.55
CA LEU A 674 -10.30 28.68 -8.13
C LEU A 674 -9.79 30.01 -7.56
N LEU A 675 -8.98 30.76 -8.32
CA LEU A 675 -8.48 32.07 -7.91
C LEU A 675 -9.61 33.09 -7.69
N VAL A 676 -10.59 33.15 -8.59
CA VAL A 676 -11.76 34.04 -8.46
C VAL A 676 -12.56 33.72 -7.19
N ILE A 677 -12.76 32.43 -6.88
CA ILE A 677 -13.47 31.99 -5.65
C ILE A 677 -12.63 32.24 -4.38
N ALA A 678 -11.30 32.10 -4.45
CA ALA A 678 -10.44 32.49 -3.32
C ALA A 678 -10.49 34.02 -3.06
N LEU A 679 -10.58 34.83 -4.11
CA LEU A 679 -10.71 36.29 -4.01
C LEU A 679 -12.06 36.72 -3.39
N THR A 680 -13.16 36.00 -3.65
CA THR A 680 -14.45 36.31 -2.98
C THR A 680 -14.40 36.11 -1.46
N ALA A 681 -13.50 35.28 -0.94
CA ALA A 681 -13.28 35.11 0.51
C ALA A 681 -12.21 36.06 1.08
N ALA A 682 -11.28 36.54 0.26
CA ALA A 682 -10.19 37.42 0.70
C ALA A 682 -10.56 38.92 0.69
N ILE A 683 -11.45 39.35 -0.20
CA ILE A 683 -11.78 40.77 -0.39
C ILE A 683 -13.18 41.06 0.15
N LYS A 684 -13.26 41.81 1.26
CA LYS A 684 -14.51 42.17 1.97
C LYS A 684 -15.59 42.90 1.14
N LYS A 685 -15.28 43.35 -0.08
CA LYS A 685 -16.25 43.94 -1.02
C LYS A 685 -16.90 42.92 -1.97
N LEU A 686 -16.35 41.71 -2.08
CA LEU A 686 -16.81 40.66 -3.01
C LEU A 686 -17.78 39.65 -2.39
N HIS A 687 -18.14 39.83 -1.11
CA HIS A 687 -19.18 39.08 -0.40
C HIS A 687 -20.03 40.05 0.45
N PRO A 688 -21.27 39.69 0.84
CA PRO A 688 -22.08 40.51 1.73
C PRO A 688 -21.48 40.59 3.16
N PRO A 689 -21.85 41.61 3.97
CA PRO A 689 -21.38 41.73 5.34
C PRO A 689 -21.87 40.58 6.23
N HIS A 690 -21.10 40.26 7.27
CA HIS A 690 -21.50 39.30 8.30
C HIS A 690 -22.68 39.86 9.12
N CYS A 691 -23.69 39.04 9.37
CA CYS A 691 -24.85 39.44 10.18
C CYS A 691 -24.45 39.59 11.66
N SER A 692 -24.79 40.73 12.27
CA SER A 692 -24.77 40.95 13.72
C SER A 692 -25.86 40.13 14.42
N SER A 693 -25.76 39.99 15.75
CA SER A 693 -26.68 39.18 16.55
C SER A 693 -27.65 39.98 17.43
N GLU A 694 -27.71 41.29 17.26
CA GLU A 694 -28.52 42.20 18.10
C GLU A 694 -29.78 42.70 17.38
N ASP A 695 -29.70 43.00 16.09
CA ASP A 695 -30.87 43.32 15.26
C ASP A 695 -31.49 42.04 14.66
N SER A 696 -32.77 41.80 14.96
CA SER A 696 -33.52 40.62 14.49
C SER A 696 -34.12 40.78 13.07
N SER A 697 -33.66 41.78 12.31
CA SER A 697 -33.95 41.94 10.88
C SER A 697 -33.09 41.02 10.01
N ALA A 698 -33.68 40.42 8.97
CA ALA A 698 -33.05 39.35 8.19
C ALA A 698 -31.69 39.72 7.56
N CYS A 699 -30.76 38.75 7.56
CA CYS A 699 -29.46 38.82 6.89
C CYS A 699 -29.59 39.33 5.44
N ILE A 700 -28.79 40.35 5.09
CA ILE A 700 -28.72 40.89 3.73
C ILE A 700 -28.01 39.89 2.82
N GLY A 701 -28.66 39.53 1.70
CA GLY A 701 -28.12 38.64 0.68
C GLY A 701 -27.02 39.29 -0.18
N PRO A 702 -26.45 38.54 -1.14
CA PRO A 702 -25.37 39.04 -1.99
C PRO A 702 -25.92 39.96 -3.08
N THR A 703 -25.16 40.99 -3.46
CA THR A 703 -25.55 41.87 -4.58
C THR A 703 -25.36 41.18 -5.93
N GLU A 704 -26.05 41.67 -6.98
CA GLU A 704 -25.96 41.10 -8.33
C GLU A 704 -24.52 41.03 -8.86
N TRP A 705 -23.70 42.05 -8.59
CA TRP A 705 -22.28 42.05 -8.97
C TRP A 705 -21.46 41.00 -8.21
N GLN A 706 -21.70 40.83 -6.90
CA GLN A 706 -21.04 39.80 -6.10
C GLN A 706 -21.42 38.39 -6.60
N MET A 707 -22.68 38.19 -6.96
CA MET A 707 -23.17 36.96 -7.58
C MET A 707 -22.56 36.73 -8.96
N ALA A 708 -22.49 37.75 -9.82
CA ALA A 708 -21.89 37.64 -11.15
C ALA A 708 -20.38 37.30 -11.09
N PHE A 709 -19.65 37.88 -10.15
CA PHE A 709 -18.23 37.59 -9.93
C PHE A 709 -18.01 36.14 -9.44
N LEU A 710 -18.82 35.68 -8.48
CA LEU A 710 -18.84 34.29 -8.01
C LEU A 710 -19.18 33.30 -9.16
N LEU A 711 -20.23 33.59 -9.93
CA LEU A 711 -20.65 32.79 -11.09
C LEU A 711 -19.58 32.73 -12.18
N THR A 712 -18.77 33.79 -12.35
CA THR A 712 -17.62 33.79 -13.27
C THR A 712 -16.55 32.78 -12.84
N GLY A 713 -16.22 32.72 -11.54
CA GLY A 713 -15.30 31.73 -11.00
C GLY A 713 -15.80 30.30 -11.16
N LEU A 714 -17.09 30.08 -10.91
CA LEU A 714 -17.77 28.80 -11.14
C LEU A 714 -17.77 28.42 -12.64
N GLY A 715 -18.08 29.34 -13.55
CA GLY A 715 -18.02 29.10 -15.00
C GLY A 715 -16.63 28.67 -15.48
N LEU A 716 -15.57 29.32 -14.99
CA LEU A 716 -14.18 28.92 -15.27
C LEU A 716 -13.83 27.54 -14.70
N MET A 717 -14.36 27.18 -13.51
CA MET A 717 -14.22 25.82 -12.97
C MET A 717 -14.96 24.77 -13.81
N VAL A 718 -16.15 25.07 -14.35
CA VAL A 718 -16.87 24.18 -15.28
C VAL A 718 -16.03 23.88 -16.53
N VAL A 719 -15.45 24.92 -17.15
CA VAL A 719 -14.56 24.76 -18.32
C VAL A 719 -13.33 23.94 -17.98
N GLY A 720 -12.68 24.22 -16.84
CA GLY A 720 -11.49 23.50 -16.40
C GLY A 720 -11.75 22.02 -16.10
N ALA A 721 -12.76 21.72 -15.29
CA ALA A 721 -13.14 20.35 -14.98
C ALA A 721 -13.63 19.58 -16.22
N GLY A 722 -14.37 20.24 -17.12
CA GLY A 722 -14.84 19.67 -18.38
C GLY A 722 -13.71 19.22 -19.31
N GLY A 723 -12.63 20.01 -19.42
CA GLY A 723 -11.48 19.61 -20.23
C GLY A 723 -10.50 18.66 -19.53
N ILE A 724 -10.26 18.80 -18.22
CA ILE A 724 -9.27 17.96 -17.50
C ILE A 724 -9.76 16.51 -17.36
N ARG A 725 -10.98 16.31 -16.84
CA ARG A 725 -11.48 15.00 -16.42
C ARG A 725 -11.52 13.91 -17.52
N PRO A 726 -11.94 14.19 -18.78
CA PRO A 726 -11.88 13.18 -19.84
C PRO A 726 -10.46 13.02 -20.41
N CYS A 727 -9.65 14.08 -20.42
CA CYS A 727 -8.38 14.08 -21.14
C CYS A 727 -7.20 13.53 -20.34
N ASN A 728 -7.11 13.81 -19.04
CA ASN A 728 -5.85 13.63 -18.29
C ASN A 728 -5.47 12.15 -18.14
N LEU A 729 -6.43 11.30 -17.79
CA LEU A 729 -6.22 9.87 -17.60
C LEU A 729 -5.83 9.16 -18.91
N ALA A 730 -6.46 9.54 -20.02
CA ALA A 730 -6.12 9.07 -21.36
C ALA A 730 -4.74 9.58 -21.79
N PHE A 731 -4.47 10.88 -21.63
CA PHE A 731 -3.20 11.51 -21.98
C PHE A 731 -2.01 10.95 -21.18
N GLY A 732 -2.22 10.55 -19.92
CA GLY A 732 -1.22 9.86 -19.11
C GLY A 732 -0.94 8.43 -19.56
N ALA A 733 -1.97 7.70 -20.01
CA ALA A 733 -1.82 6.39 -20.63
C ALA A 733 -1.13 6.47 -22.02
N ASP A 734 -1.42 7.51 -22.81
CA ASP A 734 -0.82 7.79 -24.13
C ASP A 734 0.72 7.96 -24.10
N GLN A 735 1.31 8.15 -22.90
CA GLN A 735 2.76 8.25 -22.73
C GLN A 735 3.48 6.88 -22.78
N PHE A 736 2.75 5.77 -22.82
CA PHE A 736 3.29 4.41 -22.78
C PHE A 736 2.85 3.62 -24.03
N ASN A 737 3.79 2.94 -24.69
CA ASN A 737 3.48 2.17 -25.91
C ASN A 737 2.81 0.81 -25.57
N PRO A 738 1.51 0.61 -25.86
CA PRO A 738 0.78 -0.60 -25.47
C PRO A 738 1.23 -1.86 -26.22
N ASN A 739 1.98 -1.73 -27.33
CA ASN A 739 2.54 -2.87 -28.06
C ASN A 739 3.81 -3.42 -27.40
N THR A 740 4.31 -2.78 -26.33
CA THR A 740 5.50 -3.23 -25.57
C THR A 740 5.12 -3.75 -24.19
N GLU A 741 5.77 -4.84 -23.74
CA GLU A 741 5.55 -5.42 -22.41
C GLU A 741 5.92 -4.44 -21.27
N SER A 742 6.89 -3.57 -21.52
CA SER A 742 7.26 -2.45 -20.64
C SER A 742 6.18 -1.36 -20.60
N GLY A 743 5.59 -1.01 -21.75
CA GLY A 743 4.50 -0.04 -21.83
C GLY A 743 3.21 -0.54 -21.18
N LYS A 744 2.80 -1.80 -21.41
CA LYS A 744 1.65 -2.41 -20.71
C LYS A 744 1.81 -2.33 -19.18
N ARG A 745 2.95 -2.78 -18.65
CA ARG A 745 3.28 -2.63 -17.22
C ARG A 745 3.35 -1.17 -16.75
N GLY A 746 3.74 -0.24 -17.63
CA GLY A 746 3.73 1.20 -17.37
C GLY A 746 2.32 1.74 -17.19
N ILE A 747 1.40 1.38 -18.09
CA ILE A 747 -0.03 1.73 -18.03
C ILE A 747 -0.67 1.15 -16.75
N ASP A 748 -0.46 -0.13 -16.47
CA ASP A 748 -1.00 -0.77 -15.26
C ASP A 748 -0.46 -0.10 -13.98
N SER A 749 0.84 0.21 -13.94
CA SER A 749 1.46 0.93 -12.82
C SER A 749 0.92 2.36 -12.67
N PHE A 750 0.72 3.06 -13.79
CA PHE A 750 0.17 4.41 -13.83
C PHE A 750 -1.27 4.46 -13.28
N PHE A 751 -2.16 3.57 -13.71
CA PHE A 751 -3.53 3.50 -13.18
C PHE A 751 -3.55 3.20 -11.68
N ASN A 752 -2.72 2.27 -11.20
CA ASN A 752 -2.65 1.94 -9.77
C ASN A 752 -2.16 3.11 -8.92
N TRP A 753 -1.09 3.80 -9.34
CA TRP A 753 -0.61 5.00 -8.65
C TRP A 753 -1.63 6.14 -8.71
N TYR A 754 -2.29 6.36 -9.86
CA TYR A 754 -3.34 7.35 -10.01
C TYR A 754 -4.48 7.15 -9.00
N PHE A 755 -5.12 5.97 -8.98
CA PHE A 755 -6.25 5.75 -8.07
C PHE A 755 -5.84 5.79 -6.59
N PHE A 756 -4.60 5.40 -6.26
CA PHE A 756 -4.06 5.55 -4.92
C PHE A 756 -3.85 7.02 -4.51
N THR A 757 -3.19 7.84 -5.33
CA THR A 757 -2.95 9.25 -5.02
C THR A 757 -4.24 10.06 -5.04
N LEU A 758 -5.18 9.73 -5.93
CA LEU A 758 -6.54 10.25 -5.99
C LEU A 758 -7.29 10.06 -4.67
N THR A 759 -7.39 8.80 -4.21
CA THR A 759 -8.13 8.45 -2.99
C THR A 759 -7.49 9.08 -1.75
N PHE A 760 -6.15 9.09 -1.71
CA PHE A 760 -5.38 9.78 -0.67
C PHE A 760 -5.66 11.30 -0.66
N ALA A 761 -5.64 11.95 -1.83
CA ALA A 761 -5.91 13.37 -1.97
C ALA A 761 -7.34 13.76 -1.53
N MET A 762 -8.34 12.96 -1.91
CA MET A 762 -9.73 13.14 -1.47
C MET A 762 -9.85 13.10 0.06
N MET A 763 -9.26 12.10 0.72
CA MET A 763 -9.28 12.00 2.18
C MET A 763 -8.65 13.21 2.87
N VAL A 764 -7.53 13.72 2.36
CA VAL A 764 -6.87 14.93 2.92
C VAL A 764 -7.70 16.19 2.66
N SER A 765 -8.37 16.31 1.52
CA SER A 765 -9.20 17.49 1.21
C SER A 765 -10.46 17.55 2.06
N LEU A 766 -11.22 16.44 2.15
CA LEU A 766 -12.48 16.36 2.92
C LEU A 766 -12.31 16.47 4.46
N THR A 767 -11.06 16.44 4.94
CA THR A 767 -10.72 16.60 6.37
C THR A 767 -9.95 17.90 6.60
N LEU A 768 -8.70 17.99 6.16
CA LEU A 768 -7.81 19.10 6.47
C LEU A 768 -8.21 20.40 5.76
N VAL A 769 -8.59 20.35 4.49
CA VAL A 769 -8.99 21.58 3.75
C VAL A 769 -10.36 22.06 4.23
N VAL A 770 -11.32 21.15 4.44
CA VAL A 770 -12.64 21.48 5.03
C VAL A 770 -12.52 22.08 6.43
N TYR A 771 -11.65 21.55 7.30
CA TYR A 771 -11.38 22.14 8.63
C TYR A 771 -10.77 23.55 8.53
N VAL A 772 -9.75 23.75 7.68
CA VAL A 772 -9.15 25.08 7.48
C VAL A 772 -10.18 26.09 6.95
N GLN A 773 -11.08 25.68 6.05
CA GLN A 773 -12.15 26.52 5.54
C GLN A 773 -13.20 26.89 6.61
N SER A 774 -13.61 25.91 7.43
CA SER A 774 -14.76 26.05 8.33
C SER A 774 -14.41 26.67 9.70
N ASP A 775 -13.26 26.29 10.26
CA ASP A 775 -12.90 26.56 11.66
C ASP A 775 -11.72 27.54 11.81
N ILE A 776 -11.01 27.86 10.70
CA ILE A 776 -9.85 28.76 10.71
C ILE A 776 -10.08 29.99 9.83
N SER A 777 -10.22 29.82 8.51
CA SER A 777 -10.47 30.91 7.57
C SER A 777 -10.82 30.40 6.16
N TRP A 778 -11.96 30.86 5.64
CA TRP A 778 -12.37 30.65 4.24
C TRP A 778 -11.31 31.09 3.23
N ALA A 779 -10.68 32.26 3.44
CA ALA A 779 -9.66 32.79 2.52
C ALA A 779 -8.44 31.86 2.42
N ILE A 780 -7.92 31.39 3.56
CA ILE A 780 -6.79 30.44 3.61
C ILE A 780 -7.22 29.09 3.02
N GLY A 781 -8.41 28.61 3.39
CA GLY A 781 -8.96 27.33 2.94
C GLY A 781 -9.27 27.23 1.44
N LEU A 782 -9.50 28.36 0.77
CA LEU A 782 -9.69 28.44 -0.69
C LEU A 782 -8.40 28.78 -1.46
N ALA A 783 -7.45 29.48 -0.81
CA ALA A 783 -6.12 29.71 -1.37
C ALA A 783 -5.31 28.39 -1.52
N ILE A 784 -5.44 27.44 -0.58
CA ILE A 784 -4.72 26.16 -0.61
C ILE A 784 -4.99 25.35 -1.91
N PRO A 785 -6.25 25.08 -2.31
CA PRO A 785 -6.60 24.55 -3.63
C PRO A 785 -5.98 25.32 -4.81
N THR A 786 -6.08 26.65 -4.78
CA THR A 786 -5.64 27.55 -5.85
C THR A 786 -4.14 27.44 -6.11
N ILE A 787 -3.33 27.39 -5.04
CA ILE A 787 -1.87 27.25 -5.11
C ILE A 787 -1.46 25.90 -5.71
N PHE A 788 -2.14 24.80 -5.37
CA PHE A 788 -1.81 23.50 -5.98
C PHE A 788 -2.22 23.41 -7.46
N MET A 789 -3.30 24.08 -7.87
CA MET A 789 -3.65 24.18 -9.29
C MET A 789 -2.60 24.99 -10.08
N LEU A 790 -2.09 26.10 -9.53
CA LEU A 790 -1.01 26.89 -10.13
C LEU A 790 0.27 26.05 -10.32
N VAL A 791 0.68 25.31 -9.27
CA VAL A 791 1.84 24.41 -9.34
C VAL A 791 1.63 23.29 -10.36
N SER A 792 0.42 22.72 -10.45
CA SER A 792 0.08 21.69 -11.44
C SER A 792 0.16 22.22 -12.88
N CYS A 793 -0.41 23.41 -13.13
CA CYS A 793 -0.35 24.06 -14.44
C CYS A 793 1.10 24.35 -14.85
N ALA A 794 1.92 24.89 -13.95
CA ALA A 794 3.34 25.14 -14.20
C ALA A 794 4.13 23.84 -14.50
N LEU A 795 3.86 22.75 -13.76
CA LEU A 795 4.50 21.45 -14.01
C LEU A 795 4.09 20.84 -15.36
N PHE A 796 2.81 20.94 -15.74
CA PHE A 796 2.33 20.48 -17.04
C PHE A 796 2.99 21.25 -18.19
N LEU A 797 3.08 22.58 -18.10
CA LEU A 797 3.70 23.41 -19.13
C LEU A 797 5.23 23.23 -19.22
N LEU A 798 5.90 22.88 -18.12
CA LEU A 798 7.31 22.46 -18.14
C LEU A 798 7.51 21.07 -18.79
N GLY A 799 6.56 20.15 -18.61
CA GLY A 799 6.56 18.81 -19.21
C GLY A 799 6.39 18.80 -20.75
N THR A 800 5.97 19.92 -21.35
CA THR A 800 5.66 20.10 -22.79
C THR A 800 6.68 19.47 -23.76
N ARG A 801 7.98 19.53 -23.48
CA ARG A 801 9.04 18.99 -24.36
C ARG A 801 9.25 17.47 -24.23
N ILE A 802 8.66 16.84 -23.22
CA ILE A 802 8.85 15.41 -22.88
C ILE A 802 7.64 14.58 -23.34
N TYR A 803 6.43 15.18 -23.36
CA TYR A 803 5.21 14.43 -23.64
C TYR A 803 5.07 13.94 -25.09
N VAL A 804 4.66 12.68 -25.22
CA VAL A 804 4.10 12.09 -26.44
C VAL A 804 2.74 12.76 -26.72
N ARG A 805 2.48 13.14 -27.97
CA ARG A 805 1.26 13.84 -28.40
C ARG A 805 0.59 13.08 -29.54
N VAL A 806 -0.46 12.33 -29.22
CA VAL A 806 -1.30 11.64 -30.21
C VAL A 806 -2.07 12.67 -31.04
N LYS A 807 -2.22 12.43 -32.35
CA LYS A 807 -3.05 13.26 -33.25
C LYS A 807 -4.53 12.93 -33.03
N PRO A 808 -5.48 13.89 -33.20
CA PRO A 808 -6.89 13.54 -33.20
C PRO A 808 -7.22 12.63 -34.39
N GLU A 809 -7.92 11.52 -34.14
CA GLU A 809 -8.36 10.55 -35.15
C GLU A 809 -9.85 10.73 -35.50
N GLY A 810 -10.51 11.75 -34.92
CA GLY A 810 -11.94 12.02 -35.07
C GLY A 810 -12.78 11.39 -33.96
N SER A 811 -14.00 11.91 -33.74
CA SER A 811 -14.90 11.36 -32.71
C SER A 811 -15.77 10.22 -33.24
N PRO A 812 -15.87 9.09 -32.50
CA PRO A 812 -16.85 8.04 -32.80
C PRO A 812 -18.30 8.51 -32.76
N LEU A 813 -18.62 9.63 -32.09
CA LEU A 813 -19.96 10.22 -32.10
C LEU A 813 -20.41 10.59 -33.52
N THR A 814 -19.50 10.95 -34.42
CA THR A 814 -19.80 11.21 -35.83
C THR A 814 -20.37 9.97 -36.50
N SER A 815 -19.79 8.79 -36.25
CA SER A 815 -20.29 7.49 -36.74
C SER A 815 -21.66 7.14 -36.16
N VAL A 816 -21.92 7.47 -34.89
CA VAL A 816 -23.23 7.28 -34.25
C VAL A 816 -24.30 8.12 -34.94
N VAL A 817 -24.02 9.41 -35.19
CA VAL A 817 -24.94 10.32 -35.88
C VAL A 817 -25.14 9.90 -37.34
N GLN A 818 -24.07 9.46 -38.03
CA GLN A 818 -24.16 8.92 -39.40
C GLN A 818 -25.12 7.74 -39.48
N VAL A 819 -24.94 6.69 -38.67
CA VAL A 819 -25.84 5.52 -38.65
C VAL A 819 -27.28 5.91 -38.36
N LEU A 820 -27.53 6.78 -37.38
CA LEU A 820 -28.89 7.25 -37.06
C LEU A 820 -29.53 8.03 -38.22
N VAL A 821 -28.78 8.93 -38.86
CA VAL A 821 -29.25 9.72 -40.01
C VAL A 821 -29.48 8.84 -41.24
N VAL A 822 -28.59 7.90 -41.54
CA VAL A 822 -28.73 6.99 -42.69
C VAL A 822 -29.87 5.99 -42.47
N ALA A 823 -30.02 5.42 -41.28
CA ALA A 823 -31.17 4.57 -40.95
C ALA A 823 -32.49 5.34 -41.07
N ALA A 824 -32.54 6.60 -40.63
CA ALA A 824 -33.71 7.46 -40.79
C ALA A 824 -34.03 7.80 -42.27
N LYS A 825 -33.01 8.04 -43.11
CA LYS A 825 -33.17 8.21 -44.56
C LYS A 825 -33.68 6.93 -45.22
N LYS A 826 -33.01 5.79 -44.99
CA LYS A 826 -33.32 4.47 -45.57
C LYS A 826 -34.50 3.74 -44.88
N ARG A 827 -35.24 4.39 -43.97
CA ARG A 827 -36.31 3.78 -43.15
C ARG A 827 -37.41 3.07 -43.96
N ARG A 828 -37.68 3.53 -45.19
CA ARG A 828 -38.70 2.97 -46.11
C ARG A 828 -38.25 1.68 -46.82
N LEU A 829 -36.97 1.32 -46.81
CA LEU A 829 -36.49 0.07 -47.45
C LEU A 829 -37.02 -1.16 -46.70
N ALA A 830 -37.29 -2.24 -47.44
CA ALA A 830 -37.53 -3.56 -46.85
C ALA A 830 -36.24 -4.08 -46.17
N GLU A 831 -36.40 -4.94 -45.17
CA GLU A 831 -35.26 -5.60 -44.52
C GLU A 831 -35.01 -6.96 -45.19
N PRO A 832 -33.75 -7.32 -45.50
CA PRO A 832 -33.44 -8.56 -46.20
C PRO A 832 -33.67 -9.80 -45.32
N GLU A 833 -34.09 -10.91 -45.93
CA GLU A 833 -34.35 -12.17 -45.23
C GLU A 833 -33.08 -12.81 -44.64
N GLN A 834 -31.92 -12.56 -45.25
CA GLN A 834 -30.60 -13.01 -44.75
C GLN A 834 -29.64 -11.81 -44.53
N PRO A 835 -29.77 -11.06 -43.42
CA PRO A 835 -29.00 -9.84 -43.20
C PRO A 835 -27.48 -10.02 -43.18
N TRP A 836 -26.99 -11.16 -42.66
CA TRP A 836 -25.56 -11.41 -42.48
C TRP A 836 -24.77 -11.62 -43.78
N LEU A 837 -25.46 -11.82 -44.92
CA LEU A 837 -24.89 -11.96 -46.26
C LEU A 837 -25.12 -10.72 -47.14
N SER A 838 -26.06 -9.84 -46.77
CA SER A 838 -26.58 -8.77 -47.65
C SER A 838 -26.29 -7.34 -47.16
N LEU A 839 -25.86 -7.17 -45.91
CA LEU A 839 -25.46 -5.87 -45.36
C LEU A 839 -23.99 -5.56 -45.67
N PHE A 840 -23.69 -4.29 -45.96
CA PHE A 840 -22.35 -3.80 -46.32
C PHE A 840 -21.33 -4.05 -45.19
N ASN A 841 -20.43 -5.02 -45.38
CA ASN A 841 -19.53 -5.52 -44.34
C ASN A 841 -18.06 -5.12 -44.56
N TYR A 842 -17.79 -3.82 -44.50
CA TYR A 842 -16.42 -3.28 -44.56
C TYR A 842 -15.79 -3.10 -43.17
N MET A 843 -14.52 -3.50 -43.06
CA MET A 843 -13.65 -3.30 -41.89
C MET A 843 -12.22 -2.96 -42.35
N PRO A 844 -11.59 -1.89 -41.83
CA PRO A 844 -10.20 -1.56 -42.18
C PRO A 844 -9.22 -2.66 -41.74
N PRO A 845 -8.19 -3.00 -42.53
CA PRO A 845 -7.24 -4.07 -42.21
C PRO A 845 -6.40 -3.81 -40.95
N ASN A 846 -6.22 -2.53 -40.57
CA ASN A 846 -5.54 -2.11 -39.34
C ASN A 846 -6.52 -1.78 -38.19
N SER A 847 -7.75 -2.32 -38.21
CA SER A 847 -8.77 -2.09 -37.18
C SER A 847 -8.31 -2.58 -35.79
N ILE A 848 -8.36 -1.68 -34.80
CA ILE A 848 -8.17 -2.02 -33.38
C ILE A 848 -9.43 -2.69 -32.79
N ASN A 849 -10.60 -2.50 -33.41
CA ASN A 849 -11.87 -3.07 -32.94
C ASN A 849 -12.01 -4.56 -33.29
N SER A 850 -12.43 -5.34 -32.30
CA SER A 850 -13.03 -6.67 -32.53
C SER A 850 -14.29 -6.61 -33.41
N LYS A 851 -14.45 -7.60 -34.29
CA LYS A 851 -15.64 -7.76 -35.14
C LYS A 851 -16.86 -8.14 -34.30
N LEU A 852 -17.93 -7.36 -34.40
CA LEU A 852 -19.18 -7.63 -33.67
C LEU A 852 -20.03 -8.66 -34.42
N PRO A 853 -20.65 -9.64 -33.72
CA PRO A 853 -21.64 -10.52 -34.32
C PRO A 853 -22.93 -9.75 -34.63
N TYR A 854 -23.65 -10.16 -35.68
CA TYR A 854 -24.97 -9.62 -36.00
C TYR A 854 -25.97 -9.86 -34.86
N THR A 855 -26.82 -8.88 -34.54
CA THR A 855 -27.83 -9.03 -33.50
C THR A 855 -29.22 -8.49 -33.89
N GLN A 856 -30.26 -9.31 -33.65
CA GLN A 856 -31.66 -9.07 -34.06
C GLN A 856 -32.40 -7.96 -33.25
N GLN A 857 -31.81 -7.41 -32.18
CA GLN A 857 -32.40 -6.28 -31.46
C GLN A 857 -32.10 -4.96 -32.17
N LEU A 858 -33.10 -4.09 -32.33
CA LEU A 858 -33.01 -2.77 -33.01
C LEU A 858 -32.75 -2.86 -34.54
N ARG A 859 -33.38 -3.84 -35.22
CA ARG A 859 -33.27 -4.09 -36.68
C ARG A 859 -33.44 -2.87 -37.59
N PHE A 860 -34.24 -1.88 -37.19
CA PHE A 860 -34.44 -0.65 -37.99
C PHE A 860 -33.14 0.11 -38.30
N LEU A 861 -32.07 -0.13 -37.55
CA LEU A 861 -30.74 0.45 -37.76
C LEU A 861 -29.94 -0.26 -38.87
N ASP A 862 -30.22 -1.54 -39.15
CA ASP A 862 -29.57 -2.31 -40.22
C ASP A 862 -29.83 -1.70 -41.60
N LYS A 863 -30.91 -0.92 -41.74
CA LYS A 863 -31.22 -0.10 -42.90
C LYS A 863 -30.12 0.91 -43.25
N ALA A 864 -29.22 1.25 -42.32
CA ALA A 864 -28.04 2.07 -42.61
C ALA A 864 -26.93 1.35 -43.40
N ALA A 865 -26.90 0.01 -43.34
CA ALA A 865 -25.93 -0.84 -44.04
C ALA A 865 -26.51 -1.58 -45.26
N ILE A 866 -27.77 -1.31 -45.62
CA ILE A 866 -28.33 -1.76 -46.91
C ILE A 866 -27.71 -0.93 -48.03
N MET A 867 -27.05 -1.60 -48.99
CA MET A 867 -26.57 -0.99 -50.23
C MET A 867 -27.75 -0.66 -51.16
N THR A 868 -27.69 0.50 -51.80
CA THR A 868 -28.60 0.92 -52.87
C THR A 868 -27.79 1.24 -54.14
N PRO A 869 -28.39 1.23 -55.35
CA PRO A 869 -27.64 1.41 -56.61
C PRO A 869 -26.82 2.72 -56.69
N ASP A 870 -27.22 3.75 -55.94
CA ASP A 870 -26.52 5.03 -55.90
C ASP A 870 -25.32 5.07 -54.91
N ASP A 871 -25.11 4.03 -54.10
CA ASP A 871 -24.06 4.00 -53.08
C ASP A 871 -22.72 3.56 -53.69
N GLN A 872 -21.74 4.47 -53.72
CA GLN A 872 -20.41 4.21 -54.29
C GLN A 872 -19.43 3.67 -53.24
N ILE A 873 -18.53 2.79 -53.68
CA ILE A 873 -17.47 2.16 -52.89
C ILE A 873 -16.12 2.57 -53.47
N ASN A 874 -15.18 2.93 -52.61
CA ASN A 874 -13.81 3.33 -52.93
C ASN A 874 -12.92 2.11 -53.29
N PRO A 875 -11.77 2.31 -53.97
CA PRO A 875 -10.86 1.20 -54.32
C PRO A 875 -10.29 0.41 -53.14
N ASP A 876 -10.34 0.95 -51.92
CA ASP A 876 -9.93 0.28 -50.67
C ASP A 876 -11.06 -0.51 -49.99
N GLY A 877 -12.25 -0.57 -50.61
CA GLY A 877 -13.45 -1.20 -50.10
C GLY A 877 -14.31 -0.32 -49.17
N SER A 878 -13.89 0.89 -48.85
CA SER A 878 -14.64 1.80 -47.96
C SER A 878 -15.82 2.49 -48.68
N ALA A 879 -16.84 2.93 -47.93
CA ALA A 879 -17.95 3.67 -48.52
C ALA A 879 -17.52 5.10 -48.90
N ALA A 880 -17.76 5.51 -50.16
CA ALA A 880 -17.37 6.83 -50.66
C ALA A 880 -18.09 7.99 -49.94
N ASN A 881 -19.26 7.74 -49.35
CA ASN A 881 -19.98 8.72 -48.53
C ASN A 881 -20.62 8.08 -47.27
N PRO A 882 -19.95 8.20 -46.10
CA PRO A 882 -20.47 7.73 -44.81
C PRO A 882 -21.81 8.36 -44.36
N TRP A 883 -22.32 9.38 -45.04
CA TRP A 883 -23.64 9.97 -44.80
C TRP A 883 -24.75 9.43 -45.74
N ARG A 884 -24.44 8.39 -46.53
CA ARG A 884 -25.41 7.58 -47.33
C ARG A 884 -25.32 6.06 -47.08
N LEU A 885 -24.13 5.53 -46.77
CA LEU A 885 -23.93 4.12 -46.45
C LEU A 885 -22.96 3.96 -45.27
N CYS A 886 -23.37 3.19 -44.26
CA CYS A 886 -22.55 2.83 -43.10
C CYS A 886 -22.22 1.33 -43.16
N SER A 887 -21.11 0.89 -42.56
CA SER A 887 -20.81 -0.55 -42.47
C SER A 887 -21.60 -1.25 -41.35
N MET A 888 -21.85 -2.54 -41.52
CA MET A 888 -22.51 -3.42 -40.56
C MET A 888 -21.85 -3.35 -39.16
N GLN A 889 -20.52 -3.21 -39.11
CA GLN A 889 -19.78 -2.99 -37.86
C GLN A 889 -20.20 -1.69 -37.18
N GLN A 890 -20.28 -0.56 -37.92
CA GLN A 890 -20.74 0.72 -37.36
C GLN A 890 -22.19 0.63 -36.84
N VAL A 891 -23.05 -0.13 -37.51
CA VAL A 891 -24.44 -0.37 -37.06
C VAL A 891 -24.48 -1.16 -35.74
N GLU A 892 -23.75 -2.27 -35.63
CA GLU A 892 -23.69 -3.05 -34.39
C GLU A 892 -23.03 -2.27 -33.24
N GLU A 893 -22.06 -1.40 -33.52
CA GLU A 893 -21.47 -0.46 -32.54
C GLU A 893 -22.53 0.50 -31.97
N VAL A 894 -23.44 1.01 -32.79
CA VAL A 894 -24.55 1.88 -32.37
C VAL A 894 -25.66 1.10 -31.67
N LYS A 895 -25.98 -0.12 -32.11
CA LYS A 895 -26.90 -1.04 -31.42
C LYS A 895 -26.45 -1.30 -29.97
N CYS A 896 -25.15 -1.50 -29.74
CA CYS A 896 -24.60 -1.67 -28.40
C CYS A 896 -24.84 -0.44 -27.51
N LEU A 897 -24.56 0.76 -28.02
CA LEU A 897 -24.76 2.02 -27.29
C LEU A 897 -26.25 2.25 -26.93
N LEU A 898 -27.17 2.03 -27.88
CA LEU A 898 -28.60 2.24 -27.65
C LEU A 898 -29.20 1.26 -26.63
N ARG A 899 -28.72 0.00 -26.57
CA ARG A 899 -29.14 -0.96 -25.53
C ARG A 899 -28.75 -0.53 -24.12
N VAL A 900 -27.67 0.24 -23.96
CA VAL A 900 -27.21 0.73 -22.65
C VAL A 900 -28.08 1.88 -22.11
N ILE A 901 -28.77 2.64 -22.98
CA ILE A 901 -29.50 3.86 -22.56
C ILE A 901 -30.58 3.62 -21.49
N PRO A 902 -31.46 2.59 -21.55
CA PRO A 902 -32.47 2.37 -20.50
C PRO A 902 -31.85 2.07 -19.12
N ILE A 903 -30.75 1.32 -19.09
CA ILE A 903 -30.01 1.03 -17.85
C ILE A 903 -29.26 2.27 -17.35
N TRP A 904 -28.72 3.09 -18.26
CA TRP A 904 -28.16 4.40 -17.90
C TRP A 904 -29.22 5.35 -17.31
N ALA A 905 -30.44 5.38 -17.86
CA ALA A 905 -31.53 6.20 -17.35
C ALA A 905 -31.91 5.83 -15.91
N SER A 906 -31.94 4.53 -15.57
CA SER A 906 -32.22 4.09 -14.20
C SER A 906 -31.14 4.50 -13.17
N ALA A 907 -29.93 4.80 -13.62
CA ALA A 907 -28.87 5.29 -12.73
C ALA A 907 -29.12 6.76 -12.30
N ILE A 908 -29.91 7.53 -13.06
CA ILE A 908 -30.17 8.94 -12.76
C ILE A 908 -30.90 9.08 -11.42
N VAL A 909 -31.98 8.32 -11.21
CA VAL A 909 -32.76 8.38 -9.95
C VAL A 909 -31.95 7.85 -8.76
N TYR A 910 -31.11 6.83 -8.98
CA TYR A 910 -30.14 6.38 -7.98
C TYR A 910 -29.19 7.51 -7.55
N HIS A 911 -28.60 8.22 -8.51
CA HIS A 911 -27.66 9.31 -8.21
C HIS A 911 -28.34 10.51 -7.55
N VAL A 912 -29.66 10.74 -7.76
CA VAL A 912 -30.43 11.72 -6.96
C VAL A 912 -30.37 11.39 -5.48
N SER A 913 -30.60 10.13 -5.08
CA SER A 913 -30.54 9.70 -3.68
C SER A 913 -29.17 9.96 -3.05
N ILE A 914 -28.07 9.73 -3.79
CA ILE A 914 -26.70 10.00 -3.32
C ILE A 914 -26.41 11.51 -3.24
N VAL A 915 -26.88 12.31 -4.20
CA VAL A 915 -26.77 13.79 -4.17
C VAL A 915 -27.45 14.38 -2.92
N GLN A 916 -28.59 13.84 -2.48
CA GLN A 916 -29.20 14.29 -1.21
C GLN A 916 -28.32 13.99 0.00
N GLN A 917 -27.68 12.81 0.07
CA GLN A 917 -26.79 12.46 1.19
C GLN A 917 -25.52 13.32 1.24
N ASN A 918 -25.05 13.85 0.12
CA ASN A 918 -23.94 14.81 0.09
C ASN A 918 -24.36 16.25 0.44
N THR A 919 -25.67 16.54 0.48
CA THR A 919 -26.22 17.90 0.68
C THR A 919 -26.91 18.03 2.03
N TYR A 920 -28.03 17.34 2.24
CA TYR A 920 -28.88 17.53 3.42
C TYR A 920 -28.27 16.98 4.71
N VAL A 921 -27.41 15.95 4.64
CA VAL A 921 -26.66 15.46 5.82
C VAL A 921 -25.81 16.56 6.45
N VAL A 922 -25.24 17.45 5.65
CA VAL A 922 -24.45 18.60 6.15
C VAL A 922 -25.35 19.54 6.94
N PHE A 923 -26.57 19.81 6.48
CA PHE A 923 -27.54 20.63 7.20
C PHE A 923 -28.08 19.94 8.47
N GLN A 924 -28.35 18.62 8.41
CA GLN A 924 -28.74 17.82 9.59
C GLN A 924 -27.61 17.80 10.64
N ALA A 925 -26.35 17.74 10.22
CA ALA A 925 -25.18 17.78 11.09
C ALA A 925 -25.00 19.16 11.76
N LEU A 926 -25.26 20.27 11.05
CA LEU A 926 -25.24 21.61 11.64
C LEU A 926 -26.26 21.76 12.79
N GLN A 927 -27.48 21.21 12.63
CA GLN A 927 -28.51 21.20 13.69
C GLN A 927 -28.38 20.04 14.70
N SER A 928 -27.22 19.38 14.80
CA SER A 928 -26.99 18.24 15.70
C SER A 928 -25.73 18.44 16.55
N ASN A 929 -25.60 17.70 17.66
CA ASN A 929 -24.42 17.77 18.50
C ASN A 929 -23.19 17.13 17.81
N ARG A 930 -22.26 17.97 17.36
CA ARG A 930 -21.03 17.57 16.64
C ARG A 930 -19.82 17.29 17.54
N HIS A 931 -19.98 17.33 18.87
CA HIS A 931 -18.89 17.04 19.82
C HIS A 931 -18.55 15.55 19.91
N VAL A 932 -17.27 15.22 20.05
CA VAL A 932 -16.82 13.83 20.22
C VAL A 932 -16.84 13.44 21.71
N GLY A 933 -17.89 12.72 22.12
CA GLY A 933 -18.02 12.19 23.48
C GLY A 933 -18.15 13.28 24.54
N LYS A 934 -17.14 13.41 25.41
CA LYS A 934 -17.03 14.49 26.43
C LYS A 934 -15.98 15.55 26.08
N THR A 935 -15.46 15.56 24.84
CA THR A 935 -14.40 16.51 24.44
C THR A 935 -14.98 17.80 23.86
N THR A 936 -14.21 18.89 23.98
CA THR A 936 -14.55 20.21 23.42
C THR A 936 -14.41 20.27 21.88
N PHE A 937 -13.91 19.22 21.23
CA PHE A 937 -13.69 19.20 19.78
C PHE A 937 -14.99 18.92 19.03
N GLN A 938 -15.35 19.81 18.11
CA GLN A 938 -16.49 19.66 17.20
C GLN A 938 -16.02 19.19 15.82
N ILE A 939 -16.73 18.24 15.23
CA ILE A 939 -16.47 17.81 13.85
C ILE A 939 -17.08 18.85 12.88
N PRO A 940 -16.38 19.25 11.79
CA PRO A 940 -16.97 20.12 10.76
C PRO A 940 -18.14 19.41 10.06
N ALA A 941 -19.26 20.10 9.83
CA ALA A 941 -20.45 19.47 9.26
C ALA A 941 -20.23 18.89 7.86
N ALA A 942 -19.42 19.55 7.03
CA ALA A 942 -19.02 19.07 5.69
C ALA A 942 -18.05 17.86 5.71
N THR A 943 -17.57 17.42 6.88
CA THR A 943 -16.73 16.22 7.02
C THR A 943 -17.58 14.95 7.21
N TYR A 944 -18.88 15.03 7.52
CA TYR A 944 -19.74 13.84 7.70
C TYR A 944 -19.83 12.92 6.45
N PRO A 945 -19.83 13.43 5.20
CA PRO A 945 -19.71 12.60 3.99
C PRO A 945 -18.44 11.72 3.92
N VAL A 946 -17.40 11.95 4.74
CA VAL A 946 -16.22 11.06 4.80
C VAL A 946 -16.61 9.64 5.26
N PHE A 947 -17.69 9.47 6.02
CA PHE A 947 -18.18 8.13 6.39
C PHE A 947 -18.70 7.31 5.19
N ASN A 948 -19.11 7.94 4.09
CA ASN A 948 -19.42 7.25 2.83
C ASN A 948 -18.11 6.67 2.30
N MET A 949 -17.12 7.54 2.05
CA MET A 949 -15.82 7.17 1.51
C MET A 949 -15.10 6.10 2.34
N LEU A 950 -15.21 6.15 3.68
CA LEU A 950 -14.72 5.11 4.58
C LEU A 950 -15.46 3.78 4.39
N THR A 951 -16.79 3.81 4.28
CA THR A 951 -17.60 2.60 4.10
C THR A 951 -17.37 1.97 2.72
N LEU A 952 -17.29 2.78 1.66
CA LEU A 952 -16.86 2.38 0.31
C LEU A 952 -15.48 1.72 0.34
N THR A 953 -14.50 2.35 1.00
CA THR A 953 -13.12 1.84 1.13
C THR A 953 -13.03 0.54 1.91
N LEU A 954 -13.84 0.38 2.97
CA LEU A 954 -13.93 -0.86 3.75
C LEU A 954 -14.71 -1.96 3.02
N TRP A 955 -15.73 -1.60 2.24
CA TRP A 955 -16.57 -2.55 1.53
C TRP A 955 -15.88 -3.15 0.31
N ILE A 956 -15.04 -2.42 -0.43
CA ILE A 956 -14.34 -2.96 -1.60
C ILE A 956 -13.57 -4.26 -1.26
N PRO A 957 -12.72 -4.31 -0.20
CA PRO A 957 -12.11 -5.56 0.28
C PRO A 957 -13.13 -6.64 0.71
N ILE A 958 -14.26 -6.28 1.32
CA ILE A 958 -15.29 -7.24 1.75
C ILE A 958 -15.97 -7.87 0.53
N TYR A 959 -16.38 -7.06 -0.44
CA TYR A 959 -16.96 -7.49 -1.71
C TYR A 959 -16.00 -8.42 -2.46
N ASP A 960 -14.77 -7.98 -2.69
CA ASP A 960 -13.76 -8.72 -3.45
C ASP A 960 -13.29 -10.01 -2.77
N ARG A 961 -13.05 -9.96 -1.46
CA ARG A 961 -12.31 -11.02 -0.74
C ARG A 961 -13.22 -11.98 0.00
N ILE A 962 -14.47 -11.61 0.25
CA ILE A 962 -15.48 -12.45 0.93
C ILE A 962 -16.67 -12.71 0.00
N LEU A 963 -17.32 -11.66 -0.52
CA LEU A 963 -18.61 -11.78 -1.22
C LEU A 963 -18.48 -12.46 -2.59
N VAL A 964 -17.56 -12.01 -3.46
CA VAL A 964 -17.37 -12.55 -4.81
C VAL A 964 -16.95 -14.04 -4.79
N PRO A 965 -15.99 -14.50 -3.96
CA PRO A 965 -15.66 -15.92 -3.85
C PRO A 965 -16.82 -16.79 -3.32
N MET A 966 -17.65 -16.26 -2.42
CA MET A 966 -18.85 -16.94 -1.92
C MET A 966 -19.91 -17.05 -3.03
N LEU A 967 -20.28 -15.93 -3.65
CA LEU A 967 -21.28 -15.87 -4.71
C LEU A 967 -20.87 -16.73 -5.93
N ARG A 968 -19.58 -16.75 -6.29
CA ARG A 968 -19.06 -17.59 -7.39
C ARG A 968 -19.24 -19.10 -7.14
N ARG A 969 -19.21 -19.55 -5.88
CA ARG A 969 -19.54 -20.94 -5.50
C ARG A 969 -21.03 -21.26 -5.62
N LEU A 970 -21.88 -20.25 -5.43
CA LEU A 970 -23.35 -20.40 -5.44
C LEU A 970 -23.97 -20.24 -6.84
N THR A 971 -23.40 -19.40 -7.70
CA THR A 971 -23.97 -19.08 -9.02
C THR A 971 -23.20 -19.64 -10.22
N GLY A 972 -21.97 -20.15 -9.99
CA GLY A 972 -21.03 -20.55 -11.04
C GLY A 972 -20.42 -19.40 -11.86
N LYS A 973 -20.92 -18.16 -11.74
CA LYS A 973 -20.49 -17.02 -12.57
C LYS A 973 -19.16 -16.46 -12.10
N GLN A 974 -18.25 -16.12 -13.02
CA GLN A 974 -16.87 -15.72 -12.68
C GLN A 974 -16.79 -14.50 -11.73
N GLY A 975 -17.69 -13.54 -11.86
CA GLY A 975 -17.81 -12.36 -10.98
C GLY A 975 -18.73 -12.54 -9.77
N GLY A 976 -19.21 -13.76 -9.50
CA GLY A 976 -20.14 -14.08 -8.42
C GLY A 976 -21.61 -13.73 -8.69
N ILE A 977 -21.87 -12.52 -9.20
CA ILE A 977 -23.19 -12.08 -9.69
C ILE A 977 -23.03 -11.42 -11.07
N THR A 978 -24.13 -11.21 -11.80
CA THR A 978 -24.07 -10.40 -13.02
C THR A 978 -23.87 -8.92 -12.67
N ILE A 979 -23.34 -8.14 -13.60
CA ILE A 979 -23.09 -6.71 -13.38
C ILE A 979 -24.43 -5.97 -13.15
N LEU A 980 -25.49 -6.39 -13.85
CA LEU A 980 -26.85 -5.88 -13.63
C LEU A 980 -27.40 -6.26 -12.25
N GLN A 981 -27.15 -7.48 -11.74
CA GLN A 981 -27.50 -7.84 -10.36
C GLN A 981 -26.74 -6.97 -9.35
N ARG A 982 -25.44 -6.70 -9.59
CA ARG A 982 -24.62 -5.81 -8.75
C ARG A 982 -25.18 -4.38 -8.72
N MET A 983 -25.58 -3.84 -9.89
CA MET A 983 -26.21 -2.51 -10.01
C MET A 983 -27.57 -2.47 -9.29
N GLY A 984 -28.44 -3.46 -9.50
CA GLY A 984 -29.75 -3.54 -8.85
C GLY A 984 -29.68 -3.60 -7.32
N ILE A 985 -28.69 -4.30 -6.75
CA ILE A 985 -28.42 -4.29 -5.31
C ILE A 985 -28.08 -2.86 -4.83
N GLY A 986 -27.24 -2.12 -5.56
CA GLY A 986 -26.90 -0.74 -5.21
C GLY A 986 -28.11 0.21 -5.27
N ILE A 987 -29.01 0.03 -6.24
CA ILE A 987 -30.29 0.76 -6.32
C ILE A 987 -31.20 0.41 -5.13
N ALA A 988 -31.31 -0.87 -4.75
CA ALA A 988 -32.10 -1.26 -3.58
C ALA A 988 -31.54 -0.67 -2.26
N ILE A 989 -30.22 -0.62 -2.11
CA ILE A 989 -29.57 -0.03 -0.93
C ILE A 989 -29.74 1.50 -0.90
N SER A 990 -29.87 2.20 -2.04
CA SER A 990 -30.18 3.65 -2.04
C SER A 990 -31.62 3.96 -1.59
N VAL A 991 -32.57 3.05 -1.83
CA VAL A 991 -33.92 3.12 -1.23
C VAL A 991 -33.84 2.96 0.28
N LEU A 992 -33.16 1.93 0.77
CA LEU A 992 -32.95 1.70 2.21
C LEU A 992 -32.24 2.88 2.88
N THR A 993 -31.22 3.45 2.23
CA THR A 993 -30.52 4.67 2.67
C THR A 993 -31.48 5.83 2.91
N SER A 994 -32.40 6.05 1.96
CA SER A 994 -33.39 7.14 2.02
C SER A 994 -34.43 6.90 3.13
N LEU A 995 -34.86 5.65 3.33
CA LEU A 995 -35.76 5.27 4.44
C LEU A 995 -35.09 5.47 5.82
N VAL A 996 -33.82 5.08 5.96
CA VAL A 996 -33.06 5.30 7.20
C VAL A 996 -32.87 6.80 7.47
N ALA A 997 -32.57 7.59 6.45
CA ALA A 997 -32.45 9.05 6.57
C ALA A 997 -33.75 9.71 7.06
N ALA A 998 -34.92 9.26 6.57
CA ALA A 998 -36.23 9.73 7.04
C ALA A 998 -36.48 9.41 8.53
N ILE A 999 -36.10 8.20 8.97
CA ILE A 999 -36.25 7.77 10.37
C ILE A 999 -35.31 8.54 11.30
N VAL A 1000 -34.04 8.70 10.91
CA VAL A 1000 -33.02 9.46 11.65
C VAL A 1000 -33.43 10.93 11.78
N GLU A 1001 -33.94 11.56 10.71
CA GLU A 1001 -34.41 12.94 10.75
C GLU A 1001 -35.63 13.12 11.66
N LYS A 1002 -36.64 12.24 11.54
CA LYS A 1002 -37.81 12.26 12.42
C LYS A 1002 -37.41 12.18 13.89
N TRP A 1003 -36.37 11.40 14.23
CA TRP A 1003 -35.86 11.31 15.60
C TRP A 1003 -35.05 12.55 16.03
N ARG A 1004 -34.18 13.08 15.16
CA ARG A 1004 -33.41 14.33 15.38
C ARG A 1004 -34.33 15.51 15.70
N ARG A 1005 -35.38 15.66 14.90
CA ARG A 1005 -36.41 16.67 15.03
C ARG A 1005 -37.28 16.46 16.26
N THR A 1006 -37.69 15.23 16.57
CA THR A 1006 -38.42 14.93 17.82
C THR A 1006 -37.58 15.30 19.05
N LEU A 1007 -36.29 14.98 19.08
CA LEU A 1007 -35.39 15.36 20.17
C LEU A 1007 -35.21 16.87 20.30
N ALA A 1008 -35.12 17.61 19.18
CA ALA A 1008 -35.02 19.07 19.18
C ALA A 1008 -36.29 19.78 19.70
N LEU A 1009 -37.46 19.14 19.56
CA LEU A 1009 -38.76 19.67 20.00
C LEU A 1009 -39.18 19.22 21.41
N THR A 1010 -38.50 18.24 22.01
CA THR A 1010 -38.90 17.63 23.30
C THR A 1010 -37.84 17.65 24.39
N LYS A 1011 -36.58 18.02 24.07
CA LYS A 1011 -35.48 18.13 25.05
C LYS A 1011 -34.81 19.49 24.96
N THR A 1012 -34.11 19.85 26.04
CA THR A 1012 -33.28 21.05 26.08
C THR A 1012 -32.23 21.02 24.97
N THR A 1013 -32.21 22.09 24.17
CA THR A 1013 -31.32 22.28 23.03
C THR A 1013 -29.97 22.82 23.50
N LEU A 1014 -28.90 22.52 22.74
CA LEU A 1014 -27.52 22.79 23.16
C LEU A 1014 -27.00 24.18 22.76
N GLY A 1015 -27.81 24.96 22.07
CA GLY A 1015 -27.45 26.27 21.52
C GLY A 1015 -28.31 26.62 20.30
N ILE A 1016 -27.98 27.71 19.63
CA ILE A 1016 -28.64 28.20 18.41
C ILE A 1016 -27.58 28.37 17.31
N GLU A 1017 -27.83 27.78 16.15
CA GLU A 1017 -27.03 27.96 14.94
C GLU A 1017 -27.52 29.21 14.18
N ARG A 1018 -26.60 30.11 13.80
CA ARG A 1018 -26.87 31.54 13.55
C ARG A 1018 -27.84 31.87 12.42
N GLN A 1019 -28.13 30.93 11.52
CA GLN A 1019 -29.17 31.05 10.48
C GLN A 1019 -30.19 29.90 10.49
N ARG A 1020 -30.00 28.90 11.36
CA ARG A 1020 -30.72 27.61 11.30
C ARG A 1020 -31.52 27.29 12.56
N GLY A 1021 -31.51 28.13 13.60
CA GLY A 1021 -32.28 27.88 14.81
C GLY A 1021 -31.63 26.86 15.75
N ALA A 1022 -32.42 26.20 16.60
CA ALA A 1022 -31.89 25.48 17.76
C ALA A 1022 -31.17 24.16 17.39
N ILE A 1023 -30.10 23.85 18.12
CA ILE A 1023 -29.26 22.66 17.93
C ILE A 1023 -29.82 21.50 18.77
N SER A 1024 -30.16 20.39 18.10
CA SER A 1024 -30.70 19.17 18.73
C SER A 1024 -29.68 18.54 19.68
N SER A 1025 -30.16 17.98 20.80
CA SER A 1025 -29.33 17.23 21.75
C SER A 1025 -28.80 15.90 21.19
N MET A 1026 -29.26 15.50 19.99
CA MET A 1026 -28.86 14.28 19.31
C MET A 1026 -27.40 14.35 18.85
N GLN A 1027 -26.59 13.33 19.14
CA GLN A 1027 -25.24 13.22 18.59
C GLN A 1027 -25.29 13.01 17.07
N ALA A 1028 -24.58 13.86 16.33
CA ALA A 1028 -24.50 13.82 14.86
C ALA A 1028 -23.88 12.51 14.32
N LEU A 1029 -23.22 11.71 15.17
CA LEU A 1029 -22.80 10.34 14.84
C LEU A 1029 -23.96 9.43 14.42
N TRP A 1030 -25.21 9.73 14.80
CA TRP A 1030 -26.39 9.02 14.30
C TRP A 1030 -26.72 9.28 12.83
N LEU A 1031 -26.03 10.20 12.15
CA LEU A 1031 -26.06 10.35 10.69
C LEU A 1031 -25.14 9.33 9.98
N VAL A 1032 -24.23 8.66 10.70
CA VAL A 1032 -23.31 7.68 10.10
C VAL A 1032 -24.04 6.51 9.42
N PRO A 1033 -25.10 5.88 9.98
CA PRO A 1033 -25.78 4.76 9.34
C PRO A 1033 -26.32 5.06 7.93
N GLN A 1034 -26.99 6.20 7.72
CA GLN A 1034 -27.46 6.59 6.37
C GLN A 1034 -26.29 6.86 5.42
N VAL A 1035 -25.24 7.55 5.88
CA VAL A 1035 -24.06 7.87 5.06
C VAL A 1035 -23.23 6.61 4.71
N SER A 1036 -23.15 5.65 5.63
CA SER A 1036 -22.53 4.34 5.39
C SER A 1036 -23.33 3.49 4.41
N LEU A 1037 -24.66 3.48 4.51
CA LEU A 1037 -25.52 2.81 3.53
C LEU A 1037 -25.39 3.45 2.13
N ALA A 1038 -25.22 4.78 2.05
CA ALA A 1038 -24.93 5.47 0.79
C ALA A 1038 -23.62 4.97 0.15
N GLY A 1039 -22.53 4.88 0.92
CA GLY A 1039 -21.24 4.37 0.41
C GLY A 1039 -21.24 2.88 0.09
N LEU A 1040 -22.04 2.08 0.80
CA LEU A 1040 -22.31 0.69 0.45
C LEU A 1040 -23.05 0.60 -0.90
N ALA A 1041 -24.10 1.40 -1.09
CA ALA A 1041 -24.82 1.52 -2.35
C ALA A 1041 -23.90 1.96 -3.52
N GLU A 1042 -22.99 2.91 -3.27
CA GLU A 1042 -22.00 3.41 -4.24
C GLU A 1042 -20.99 2.31 -4.66
N ALA A 1043 -20.51 1.50 -3.71
CA ALA A 1043 -19.61 0.38 -3.97
C ALA A 1043 -20.24 -0.76 -4.82
N PHE A 1044 -21.56 -0.91 -4.75
CA PHE A 1044 -22.33 -1.79 -5.63
C PHE A 1044 -22.61 -1.12 -6.98
N MET A 1045 -23.29 0.03 -6.97
CA MET A 1045 -23.83 0.67 -8.17
C MET A 1045 -22.75 1.34 -9.02
N ALA A 1046 -21.95 2.27 -8.49
CA ALA A 1046 -21.03 3.07 -9.29
C ALA A 1046 -19.93 2.20 -9.92
N ILE A 1047 -19.37 1.26 -9.15
CA ILE A 1047 -18.37 0.31 -9.67
C ILE A 1047 -19.00 -0.61 -10.73
N GLY A 1048 -20.22 -1.13 -10.47
CA GLY A 1048 -20.96 -1.93 -11.44
C GLY A 1048 -21.29 -1.16 -12.73
N GLN A 1049 -21.67 0.11 -12.62
CA GLN A 1049 -22.02 1.00 -13.73
C GLN A 1049 -20.80 1.27 -14.63
N VAL A 1050 -19.63 1.55 -14.05
CA VAL A 1050 -18.37 1.71 -14.80
C VAL A 1050 -17.92 0.39 -15.44
N GLU A 1051 -17.99 -0.73 -14.71
CA GLU A 1051 -17.66 -2.07 -15.23
C GLU A 1051 -18.59 -2.46 -16.40
N PHE A 1052 -19.87 -2.11 -16.30
CA PHE A 1052 -20.87 -2.31 -17.34
C PHE A 1052 -20.54 -1.51 -18.59
N TYR A 1053 -20.35 -0.19 -18.50
CA TYR A 1053 -20.03 0.63 -19.67
C TYR A 1053 -18.71 0.21 -20.32
N TYR A 1054 -17.65 -0.10 -19.55
CA TYR A 1054 -16.38 -0.55 -20.11
C TYR A 1054 -16.50 -1.87 -20.90
N LYS A 1055 -17.34 -2.81 -20.45
CA LYS A 1055 -17.54 -4.10 -21.13
C LYS A 1055 -18.53 -4.03 -22.30
N GLN A 1056 -19.50 -3.12 -22.26
CA GLN A 1056 -20.62 -3.09 -23.21
C GLN A 1056 -20.48 -2.05 -24.34
N PHE A 1057 -19.62 -1.04 -24.19
CA PHE A 1057 -19.31 -0.15 -25.31
C PHE A 1057 -18.37 -0.83 -26.33
N PRO A 1058 -18.39 -0.37 -27.61
CA PRO A 1058 -17.34 -0.61 -28.59
C PRO A 1058 -15.95 -0.15 -28.11
N GLU A 1059 -14.88 -0.68 -28.71
CA GLU A 1059 -13.51 -0.51 -28.19
C GLU A 1059 -12.94 0.89 -28.50
N ASN A 1060 -13.15 1.36 -29.74
CA ASN A 1060 -13.06 2.76 -30.15
C ASN A 1060 -13.92 3.75 -29.33
N MET A 1061 -14.97 3.29 -28.65
CA MET A 1061 -15.89 4.14 -27.88
C MET A 1061 -15.64 4.13 -26.36
N ARG A 1062 -14.51 3.58 -25.89
CA ARG A 1062 -14.18 3.51 -24.45
C ARG A 1062 -14.04 4.88 -23.75
N SER A 1063 -13.69 5.96 -24.46
CA SER A 1063 -13.71 7.34 -23.90
C SER A 1063 -15.14 7.86 -23.68
N ILE A 1064 -16.08 7.50 -24.57
CA ILE A 1064 -17.50 7.83 -24.46
C ILE A 1064 -18.14 7.05 -23.30
N ALA A 1065 -17.74 5.79 -23.08
CA ALA A 1065 -18.20 4.97 -21.97
C ALA A 1065 -17.97 5.63 -20.59
N GLY A 1066 -16.80 6.26 -20.39
CA GLY A 1066 -16.52 7.05 -19.19
C GLY A 1066 -17.35 8.34 -19.12
N SER A 1067 -17.58 9.00 -20.25
CA SER A 1067 -18.40 10.22 -20.33
C SER A 1067 -19.87 9.97 -19.97
N PHE A 1068 -20.43 8.80 -20.31
CA PHE A 1068 -21.81 8.42 -19.95
C PHE A 1068 -22.04 8.40 -18.42
N PHE A 1069 -21.04 7.98 -17.63
CA PHE A 1069 -21.12 8.02 -16.17
C PHE A 1069 -21.31 9.45 -15.64
N PHE A 1070 -20.50 10.40 -16.14
CA PHE A 1070 -20.66 11.81 -15.80
C PHE A 1070 -21.97 12.41 -16.31
N CYS A 1071 -22.43 12.06 -17.52
CA CYS A 1071 -23.74 12.49 -18.02
C CYS A 1071 -24.91 12.01 -17.14
N GLY A 1072 -24.82 10.79 -16.56
CA GLY A 1072 -25.82 10.28 -15.62
C GLY A 1072 -25.86 11.10 -14.32
N MET A 1073 -24.68 11.40 -13.76
CA MET A 1073 -24.56 12.29 -12.59
C MET A 1073 -25.01 13.73 -12.91
N ALA A 1074 -24.80 14.21 -14.15
CA ALA A 1074 -25.24 15.53 -14.57
C ALA A 1074 -26.78 15.64 -14.55
N ALA A 1075 -27.45 14.68 -15.20
CA ALA A 1075 -28.91 14.59 -15.21
C ALA A 1075 -29.49 14.44 -13.79
N SER A 1076 -28.84 13.70 -12.90
CA SER A 1076 -29.30 13.54 -11.52
C SER A 1076 -29.12 14.80 -10.67
N SER A 1077 -28.07 15.59 -10.89
CA SER A 1077 -27.91 16.87 -10.19
C SER A 1077 -28.99 17.87 -10.62
N TYR A 1078 -29.30 17.97 -11.92
CA TYR A 1078 -30.41 18.80 -12.39
C TYR A 1078 -31.77 18.31 -11.86
N LEU A 1079 -32.04 17.00 -11.90
CA LEU A 1079 -33.27 16.41 -11.37
C LEU A 1079 -33.40 16.60 -9.85
N SER A 1080 -32.30 16.54 -9.11
CA SER A 1080 -32.24 16.85 -7.68
C SER A 1080 -32.66 18.30 -7.39
N GLY A 1081 -32.08 19.28 -8.10
CA GLY A 1081 -32.46 20.68 -7.97
C GLY A 1081 -33.92 20.95 -8.34
N PHE A 1082 -34.42 20.31 -9.40
CA PHE A 1082 -35.82 20.39 -9.82
C PHE A 1082 -36.79 19.83 -8.77
N LEU A 1083 -36.49 18.66 -8.18
CA LEU A 1083 -37.28 18.06 -7.11
C LEU A 1083 -37.30 18.94 -5.85
N VAL A 1084 -36.15 19.48 -5.42
CA VAL A 1084 -36.07 20.42 -4.29
C VAL A 1084 -36.90 21.68 -4.56
N SER A 1085 -36.80 22.25 -5.75
CA SER A 1085 -37.56 23.45 -6.13
C SER A 1085 -39.07 23.21 -6.18
N ILE A 1086 -39.52 22.06 -6.69
CA ILE A 1086 -40.95 21.69 -6.69
C ILE A 1086 -41.46 21.50 -5.28
N VAL A 1087 -40.76 20.72 -4.44
CA VAL A 1087 -41.21 20.41 -3.08
C VAL A 1087 -41.30 21.66 -2.21
N HIS A 1088 -40.34 22.59 -2.31
CA HIS A 1088 -40.46 23.87 -1.62
C HIS A 1088 -41.64 24.69 -2.14
N HIS A 1089 -41.79 24.87 -3.46
CA HIS A 1089 -42.88 25.66 -4.04
C HIS A 1089 -44.27 25.11 -3.70
N THR A 1090 -44.46 23.79 -3.72
CA THR A 1090 -45.76 23.17 -3.41
C THR A 1090 -46.09 23.14 -1.92
N THR A 1091 -45.10 23.04 -1.04
CA THR A 1091 -45.34 22.93 0.42
C THR A 1091 -45.35 24.27 1.14
N HIS A 1092 -44.66 25.30 0.63
CA HIS A 1092 -44.65 26.65 1.21
C HIS A 1092 -46.01 27.37 1.15
N GLY A 1093 -46.88 27.05 0.18
CA GLY A 1093 -48.18 27.72 -0.03
C GLY A 1093 -49.39 27.03 0.61
N ALA A 1094 -49.26 25.79 1.08
CA ALA A 1094 -50.40 24.87 1.27
C ALA A 1094 -51.01 24.86 2.69
N GLY A 1095 -50.91 25.97 3.44
CA GLY A 1095 -51.43 26.08 4.83
C GLY A 1095 -50.81 25.09 5.83
N THR A 1096 -49.76 24.38 5.43
CA THR A 1096 -49.06 23.34 6.18
C THR A 1096 -47.57 23.69 6.27
N THR A 1097 -46.83 23.04 7.17
CA THR A 1097 -45.40 23.31 7.34
C THR A 1097 -44.60 22.88 6.11
N ASP A 1098 -43.88 23.83 5.49
CA ASP A 1098 -42.87 23.60 4.44
C ASP A 1098 -41.99 22.39 4.79
N TRP A 1099 -41.69 21.54 3.82
CA TRP A 1099 -40.86 20.36 4.04
C TRP A 1099 -39.37 20.72 4.14
N LEU A 1100 -38.93 21.80 3.49
CA LEU A 1100 -37.52 22.17 3.29
C LEU A 1100 -37.11 23.59 3.77
N PRO A 1101 -37.65 24.16 4.87
CA PRO A 1101 -37.27 25.50 5.35
C PRO A 1101 -35.86 25.54 5.95
N GLU A 1102 -35.31 26.74 6.14
CA GLU A 1102 -33.95 26.97 6.68
C GLU A 1102 -33.70 26.34 8.07
N ASP A 1103 -34.74 26.31 8.91
CA ASP A 1103 -34.76 25.62 10.20
C ASP A 1103 -35.48 24.27 10.06
N LEU A 1104 -34.71 23.19 9.92
CA LEU A 1104 -35.23 21.82 9.75
C LEU A 1104 -36.04 21.32 10.95
N ASN A 1105 -35.95 21.97 12.13
CA ASN A 1105 -36.80 21.62 13.28
C ASN A 1105 -38.27 22.00 13.02
N LYS A 1106 -38.49 23.12 12.31
CA LYS A 1106 -39.81 23.58 11.85
C LYS A 1106 -40.26 22.85 10.59
N GLY A 1107 -39.31 22.40 9.77
CA GLY A 1107 -39.53 21.67 8.53
C GLY A 1107 -40.06 20.25 8.69
N ARG A 1108 -40.19 19.53 7.56
CA ARG A 1108 -40.57 18.10 7.48
C ARG A 1108 -39.69 17.34 6.49
N LEU A 1109 -38.38 17.47 6.65
CA LEU A 1109 -37.36 16.83 5.81
C LEU A 1109 -37.52 15.30 5.76
N GLU A 1110 -38.14 14.68 6.78
CA GLU A 1110 -38.51 13.26 6.76
C GLU A 1110 -39.43 12.90 5.57
N TYR A 1111 -40.37 13.77 5.17
CA TYR A 1111 -41.26 13.52 4.03
C TYR A 1111 -40.55 13.65 2.68
N PHE A 1112 -39.57 14.54 2.56
CA PHE A 1112 -38.73 14.62 1.36
C PHE A 1112 -37.88 13.34 1.18
N TYR A 1113 -37.31 12.80 2.27
CA TYR A 1113 -36.62 11.51 2.21
C TYR A 1113 -37.55 10.34 1.88
N TYR A 1114 -38.80 10.33 2.36
CA TYR A 1114 -39.80 9.32 1.93
C TYR A 1114 -40.19 9.45 0.45
N LEU A 1115 -40.31 10.67 -0.09
CA LEU A 1115 -40.54 10.90 -1.53
C LEU A 1115 -39.40 10.34 -2.38
N VAL A 1116 -38.15 10.62 -2.00
CA VAL A 1116 -36.96 10.09 -2.68
C VAL A 1116 -36.88 8.56 -2.58
N ALA A 1117 -37.26 7.97 -1.44
CA ALA A 1117 -37.36 6.50 -1.30
C ALA A 1117 -38.42 5.90 -2.24
N GLY A 1118 -39.60 6.53 -2.36
CA GLY A 1118 -40.66 6.10 -3.28
C GLY A 1118 -40.25 6.15 -4.74
N LEU A 1119 -39.62 7.25 -5.18
CA LEU A 1119 -39.04 7.38 -6.53
C LEU A 1119 -37.97 6.31 -6.78
N GLY A 1120 -37.10 6.03 -5.80
CA GLY A 1120 -36.11 4.96 -5.87
C GLY A 1120 -36.72 3.56 -5.99
N ALA A 1121 -37.84 3.30 -5.32
CA ALA A 1121 -38.55 2.02 -5.40
C ALA A 1121 -39.21 1.80 -6.78
N ILE A 1122 -39.84 2.84 -7.35
CA ILE A 1122 -40.36 2.82 -8.73
C ILE A 1122 -39.22 2.58 -9.72
N ASN A 1123 -38.09 3.27 -9.54
CA ASN A 1123 -36.90 3.11 -10.37
C ASN A 1123 -36.27 1.71 -10.27
N LEU A 1124 -36.33 1.06 -9.12
CA LEU A 1124 -35.88 -0.34 -8.97
C LEU A 1124 -36.76 -1.29 -9.81
N GLY A 1125 -38.07 -1.07 -9.85
CA GLY A 1125 -38.98 -1.80 -10.75
C GLY A 1125 -38.66 -1.57 -12.24
N TYR A 1126 -38.46 -0.31 -12.63
CA TYR A 1126 -38.03 0.05 -13.99
C TYR A 1126 -36.68 -0.59 -14.38
N PHE A 1127 -35.71 -0.60 -13.46
CA PHE A 1127 -34.42 -1.26 -13.66
C PHE A 1127 -34.58 -2.76 -13.90
N PHE A 1128 -35.44 -3.46 -13.13
CA PHE A 1128 -35.68 -4.88 -13.35
C PHE A 1128 -36.22 -5.16 -14.76
N VAL A 1129 -37.22 -4.41 -15.23
CA VAL A 1129 -37.77 -4.54 -16.60
C VAL A 1129 -36.66 -4.32 -17.65
N CYS A 1130 -35.86 -3.26 -17.50
CA CYS A 1130 -34.75 -2.98 -18.41
C CYS A 1130 -33.67 -4.08 -18.39
N SER A 1131 -33.39 -4.66 -17.22
CA SER A 1131 -32.38 -5.72 -17.05
C SER A 1131 -32.77 -7.06 -17.70
N VAL A 1132 -34.08 -7.33 -17.86
CA VAL A 1132 -34.60 -8.51 -18.55
C VAL A 1132 -34.64 -8.29 -20.07
N TRP A 1133 -34.87 -7.06 -20.52
CA TRP A 1133 -34.83 -6.69 -21.94
C TRP A 1133 -33.41 -6.66 -22.53
N TYR A 1134 -32.40 -6.36 -21.71
CA TYR A 1134 -31.02 -6.20 -22.13
C TYR A 1134 -30.34 -7.50 -22.60
N ARG A 1135 -29.45 -7.39 -23.60
CA ARG A 1135 -28.62 -8.49 -24.12
C ARG A 1135 -27.16 -8.06 -24.15
N TYR A 1136 -26.24 -8.93 -23.70
CA TYR A 1136 -24.84 -8.55 -23.57
C TYR A 1136 -24.11 -8.52 -24.91
N LYS A 1137 -23.22 -7.53 -25.07
CA LYS A 1137 -22.28 -7.46 -26.19
C LYS A 1137 -21.45 -8.75 -26.25
N GLY A 1138 -21.54 -9.46 -27.37
CA GLY A 1138 -20.82 -10.73 -27.61
C GLY A 1138 -21.62 -12.00 -27.35
N GLU A 1139 -22.83 -11.93 -26.77
CA GLU A 1139 -23.74 -13.07 -26.76
C GLU A 1139 -24.42 -13.24 -28.12
N SER A 1140 -23.75 -13.95 -29.04
CA SER A 1140 -24.47 -14.65 -30.12
C SER A 1140 -25.37 -15.72 -29.51
N GLY A 1141 -26.60 -15.87 -30.01
CA GLY A 1141 -27.41 -17.05 -29.69
C GLY A 1141 -26.69 -18.29 -30.19
N ASN A 1142 -26.35 -19.22 -29.28
CA ASN A 1142 -25.47 -20.36 -29.55
C ASN A 1142 -25.93 -21.24 -30.72
N ASP A 1143 -27.24 -21.24 -31.01
CA ASP A 1143 -27.86 -22.02 -32.07
C ASP A 1143 -27.25 -21.71 -33.45
N ILE A 1144 -26.98 -20.44 -33.77
CA ILE A 1144 -26.53 -20.03 -35.11
C ILE A 1144 -25.10 -20.52 -35.41
N THR A 1145 -24.20 -20.47 -34.42
CA THR A 1145 -22.83 -20.98 -34.58
C THR A 1145 -22.80 -22.49 -34.76
N VAL A 1146 -23.64 -23.23 -34.01
CA VAL A 1146 -23.78 -24.69 -34.16
C VAL A 1146 -24.41 -25.06 -35.50
N GLU A 1147 -25.33 -24.24 -36.02
CA GLU A 1147 -25.92 -24.44 -37.34
C GLU A 1147 -24.93 -24.14 -38.48
N MET A 1148 -24.07 -23.13 -38.33
CA MET A 1148 -22.98 -22.84 -39.29
C MET A 1148 -21.93 -23.96 -39.32
N GLU A 1149 -21.55 -24.50 -38.16
CA GLU A 1149 -20.57 -25.59 -38.05
C GLU A 1149 -21.11 -26.88 -38.70
N LYS A 1150 -22.40 -27.20 -38.53
CA LYS A 1150 -23.08 -28.28 -39.26
C LYS A 1150 -23.13 -28.02 -40.77
N ARG A 1151 -23.62 -26.86 -41.21
CA ARG A 1151 -23.75 -26.52 -42.64
C ARG A 1151 -22.40 -26.37 -43.38
N GLN A 1152 -21.27 -26.28 -42.67
CA GLN A 1152 -19.93 -26.37 -43.26
C GLN A 1152 -19.44 -27.82 -43.41
N LEU A 1153 -19.92 -28.75 -42.59
CA LEU A 1153 -19.60 -30.18 -42.69
C LEU A 1153 -20.38 -30.87 -43.82
N ASP A 1154 -21.59 -30.38 -44.14
CA ASP A 1154 -22.47 -30.92 -45.19
C ASP A 1154 -22.11 -30.51 -46.63
N LYS A 1155 -20.92 -29.93 -46.87
CA LYS A 1155 -20.42 -29.66 -48.23
C LYS A 1155 -19.58 -30.83 -48.75
N PRO A 1156 -19.96 -31.49 -49.86
CA PRO A 1156 -19.07 -32.46 -50.49
C PRO A 1156 -17.82 -31.77 -51.03
N LEU A 1157 -16.67 -32.44 -50.88
CA LEU A 1157 -15.41 -32.03 -51.50
C LEU A 1157 -15.50 -32.25 -53.01
N VAL A 1158 -15.29 -31.16 -53.77
CA VAL A 1158 -15.14 -31.08 -55.22
C VAL A 1158 -14.00 -30.11 -55.51
#